data_AF-A0A7W0FHU0-F1
#
_entry.id   AF-A0A7W0FHU0-F1
#
_cell.length_a   1.000
_cell.length_b   1.000
_cell.length_c   1.000
_cell.angle_alpha   90.00
_cell.angle_beta   90.00
_cell.angle_gamma   90.00
#
_symmetry.space_group_name_H-M   'P 1'
#
loop_
_entity.id
_entity.type
_entity.pdbx_description
1 polymer ?
#
loop_
_entity_poly.entity_id
_entity_poly.type
_entity_poly.pdbx_seq_one_letter_code
_entity_poly.pdbx_strand_id
1 'polypeptide(L)'
;MKKLLMVSLILVLLITACSSIQIPASIKNANQNGYAPRSTATAYAASNSTGKAYINDEYGLSISIPNGFTATDAPADGGYFQDYTMGDNEGFGYLTPTLFTAGDSLETVGKQVIETQATGLEKIKLLQDKAVTLSDGSQAWYTQLTGYYTSWDEDMEIRLTTVINSGRAITLVLYSNPENFAYWDRESNSLRDSIVLSPPRVNGLPRSQVLMLSGGESSNPREYDPATTHGSGDYLIFEGLVTFNPKLEIVPALAAGWDVSEDGTVYTFFLQPNAIFHNGKPFTAEDVVYSWQRAAHPETRSDTVMTYLSDIVGVKEMVEGNADSISGLKVIDDHTLQVTIDAPKPYFLYKLIYPTASIVDRDNVESGSEWYRTPNGTGPYILTRWESMVSMVYERFEDYHGDKPSIPMVVYNLYSGDSFRLYEEGSIDIVDVYDYNVERVSDPSDPLNKELLTGVSLCTSYVQFDVTKAPFDDVKVRQAFTHAFDKTKYLDVVLMNTDVAAKGIYPPALPGFSQELEGLDYDPDRARQLIAESKYASVEAFPEIVISTAGYGSYADSLVSALSDMWQKNLGISVTVRNLDPNTFLEQSSQQDYGQVTTTGWCADYPDPENFADVLFHTDAQMNKGNYTNLVLDRILEQARVEPDVAKRIDLYQQAEKIIVEEAPVLFLYHYGDFQLVKPYIKGYILSPVSTYPQIRYLSIDQSYWE
;
A
#
# COMPACT_ATOMS: atom_id res chain seq x y z
N MET A 1 0.97 4.10 -51.19
CA MET A 1 2.14 3.78 -50.34
C MET A 1 2.41 4.83 -49.25
N LYS A 2 2.16 6.13 -49.45
CA LYS A 2 2.20 7.14 -48.37
C LYS A 2 1.05 7.04 -47.33
N LYS A 3 -0.12 6.51 -47.71
CA LYS A 3 -1.26 6.27 -46.78
C LYS A 3 -1.09 5.08 -45.81
N LEU A 4 -0.09 4.20 -46.02
CA LEU A 4 0.10 3.01 -45.19
C LEU A 4 1.18 3.19 -44.09
N LEU A 5 1.98 4.27 -44.14
CA LEU A 5 3.02 4.55 -43.14
C LEU A 5 2.48 5.24 -41.87
N MET A 6 1.25 5.75 -41.92
CA MET A 6 0.61 6.45 -40.80
C MET A 6 0.29 5.52 -39.61
N VAL A 7 0.16 4.21 -39.88
CA VAL A 7 -0.31 3.18 -38.92
C VAL A 7 0.81 2.66 -38.00
N SER A 8 2.09 2.82 -38.33
CA SER A 8 3.19 2.19 -37.57
C SER A 8 4.16 3.16 -36.89
N LEU A 9 3.94 4.47 -36.97
CA LEU A 9 4.87 5.47 -36.41
C LEU A 9 4.25 6.44 -35.38
N ILE A 10 2.93 6.45 -35.19
CA ILE A 10 2.26 7.32 -34.20
C ILE A 10 2.33 6.71 -32.77
N LEU A 11 2.57 5.40 -32.67
CA LEU A 11 2.69 4.72 -31.37
C LEU A 11 4.07 4.91 -30.70
N VAL A 12 5.06 5.51 -31.37
CA VAL A 12 6.43 5.65 -30.87
C VAL A 12 6.91 7.10 -31.04
N LEU A 13 7.28 7.76 -29.93
CA LEU A 13 7.97 9.06 -29.78
C LEU A 13 7.13 10.34 -29.63
N LEU A 14 6.91 10.74 -28.37
CA LEU A 14 6.90 12.14 -27.92
C LEU A 14 8.19 12.36 -27.10
N ILE A 15 9.23 12.95 -27.71
CA ILE A 15 10.44 13.42 -27.00
C ILE A 15 10.78 14.84 -27.47
N THR A 16 10.69 15.77 -26.52
CA THR A 16 11.32 17.11 -26.35
C THR A 16 11.43 18.10 -27.51
N ALA A 17 10.91 19.31 -27.30
CA ALA A 17 11.72 20.55 -27.18
C ALA A 17 10.86 21.74 -26.69
N CYS A 18 11.49 22.68 -25.98
CA CYS A 18 10.88 23.77 -25.21
C CYS A 18 10.96 25.14 -25.92
N SER A 19 10.23 26.12 -25.35
CA SER A 19 10.22 27.59 -25.52
C SER A 19 9.31 28.16 -26.62
N SER A 20 8.48 29.20 -26.46
CA SER A 20 8.27 30.18 -25.37
C SER A 20 6.99 31.00 -25.65
N ILE A 21 6.02 31.11 -24.71
CA ILE A 21 4.97 32.16 -24.71
C ILE A 21 4.61 32.53 -23.25
N GLN A 22 4.38 33.83 -22.98
CA GLN A 22 4.00 34.39 -21.68
C GLN A 22 2.55 34.05 -21.28
N ILE A 23 2.38 33.39 -20.14
CA ILE A 23 1.11 33.21 -19.40
C ILE A 23 1.27 33.92 -18.03
N PRO A 24 0.22 34.54 -17.45
CA PRO A 24 0.29 35.31 -16.20
C PRO A 24 0.96 34.59 -15.02
N ALA A 25 1.56 35.39 -14.13
CA ALA A 25 2.59 34.99 -13.17
C ALA A 25 2.18 34.07 -12.00
N SER A 26 0.95 33.54 -11.95
CA SER A 26 0.49 32.68 -10.84
C SER A 26 0.79 31.19 -11.02
N ILE A 27 1.41 30.77 -12.14
CA ILE A 27 1.61 29.34 -12.47
C ILE A 27 2.97 29.18 -13.15
N LYS A 28 4.08 29.40 -12.42
CA LYS A 28 5.45 29.27 -12.96
C LYS A 28 6.28 28.15 -12.34
N ASN A 29 5.79 27.44 -11.33
CA ASN A 29 6.62 26.50 -10.56
C ASN A 29 6.48 25.02 -10.95
N ALA A 30 5.58 24.64 -11.87
CA ALA A 30 5.37 23.21 -12.20
C ALA A 30 6.23 22.67 -13.37
N ASN A 31 7.00 23.51 -14.07
CA ASN A 31 7.53 23.19 -15.41
C ASN A 31 9.06 22.97 -15.51
N GLN A 32 9.74 22.54 -14.44
CA GLN A 32 11.19 22.24 -14.49
C GLN A 32 11.56 20.75 -14.71
N ASN A 33 10.62 19.81 -14.60
CA ASN A 33 10.91 18.39 -14.83
C ASN A 33 10.22 17.93 -16.13
N GLY A 34 10.99 17.93 -17.22
CA GLY A 34 10.53 17.73 -18.61
C GLY A 34 9.95 16.36 -18.98
N TYR A 35 8.84 15.96 -18.34
CA TYR A 35 7.92 14.94 -18.81
C TYR A 35 6.50 15.51 -18.73
N ALA A 36 5.86 15.74 -19.87
CA ALA A 36 4.39 15.78 -19.89
C ALA A 36 3.96 14.32 -19.67
N PRO A 37 3.35 13.94 -18.53
CA PRO A 37 2.98 12.56 -18.31
C PRO A 37 1.80 12.25 -19.23
N ARG A 38 1.97 11.28 -20.14
CA ARG A 38 0.82 10.61 -20.74
C ARG A 38 0.06 9.90 -19.62
N SER A 39 -1.27 9.91 -19.71
CA SER A 39 -2.07 9.00 -18.90
C SER A 39 -1.58 7.57 -19.16
N THR A 40 -1.20 6.87 -18.10
CA THR A 40 -0.82 5.44 -18.09
C THR A 40 -1.81 4.67 -17.21
N ALA A 41 -2.94 5.28 -16.85
CA ALA A 41 -3.96 4.66 -16.03
C ALA A 41 -4.74 3.72 -16.93
N THR A 42 -4.60 2.42 -16.73
CA THR A 42 -5.43 1.49 -17.49
C THR A 42 -6.88 1.71 -17.07
N ALA A 43 -7.68 2.26 -17.99
CA ALA A 43 -9.10 2.36 -17.77
C ALA A 43 -9.73 0.96 -17.92
N TYR A 44 -9.74 0.19 -16.83
CA TYR A 44 -10.45 -1.09 -16.74
C TYR A 44 -11.96 -0.86 -16.55
N ALA A 45 -12.57 0.00 -17.35
CA ALA A 45 -14.01 0.22 -17.27
C ALA A 45 -14.74 -0.93 -17.98
N ALA A 46 -15.88 -1.36 -17.44
CA ALA A 46 -16.82 -2.24 -18.13
C ALA A 46 -17.41 -1.48 -19.34
N SER A 47 -16.71 -1.49 -20.47
CA SER A 47 -17.16 -0.89 -21.71
C SER A 47 -17.86 -1.92 -22.59
N ASN A 48 -18.94 -1.50 -23.23
CA ASN A 48 -19.59 -2.26 -24.29
C ASN A 48 -19.74 -1.34 -25.52
N SER A 49 -18.86 -1.50 -26.50
CA SER A 49 -19.06 -0.89 -27.82
C SER A 49 -19.98 -1.79 -28.66
N THR A 50 -21.17 -1.29 -28.99
CA THR A 50 -22.11 -2.00 -29.87
C THR A 50 -21.93 -1.63 -31.35
N GLY A 51 -20.85 -0.90 -31.68
CA GLY A 51 -20.60 -0.30 -32.99
C GLY A 51 -21.49 0.92 -33.31
N LYS A 52 -22.50 1.23 -32.48
CA LYS A 52 -23.36 2.42 -32.60
C LYS A 52 -23.40 3.31 -31.37
N ALA A 53 -22.95 2.80 -30.24
CA ALA A 53 -22.80 3.57 -29.01
C ALA A 53 -21.66 3.00 -28.18
N TYR A 54 -21.00 3.89 -27.45
CA TYR A 54 -20.06 3.60 -26.37
C TYR A 54 -20.78 3.83 -25.04
N ILE A 55 -20.66 2.91 -24.09
CA ILE A 55 -21.23 3.02 -22.74
C ILE A 55 -20.12 2.72 -21.74
N ASN A 56 -19.96 3.59 -20.74
CA ASN A 56 -19.08 3.41 -19.60
C ASN A 56 -19.90 3.65 -18.33
N ASP A 57 -20.39 2.57 -17.73
CA ASP A 57 -21.22 2.64 -16.52
C ASP A 57 -20.40 3.15 -15.32
N GLU A 58 -19.12 2.79 -15.22
CA GLU A 58 -18.25 3.21 -14.11
C GLU A 58 -18.04 4.72 -14.06
N TYR A 59 -17.99 5.37 -15.21
CA TYR A 59 -17.90 6.83 -15.33
C TYR A 59 -19.25 7.49 -15.61
N GLY A 60 -20.31 6.69 -15.71
CA GLY A 60 -21.67 7.16 -15.87
C GLY A 60 -21.85 7.96 -17.16
N LEU A 61 -21.43 7.42 -18.31
CA LEU A 61 -21.64 8.10 -19.58
C LEU A 61 -21.94 7.13 -20.71
N SER A 62 -22.62 7.66 -21.73
CA SER A 62 -22.72 7.01 -23.04
C SER A 62 -22.57 8.03 -24.16
N ILE A 63 -22.08 7.58 -25.32
CA ILE A 63 -21.87 8.41 -26.51
C ILE A 63 -22.40 7.63 -27.71
N SER A 64 -23.25 8.25 -28.53
CA SER A 64 -23.70 7.63 -29.78
C SER A 64 -22.67 7.86 -30.88
N ILE A 65 -22.28 6.80 -31.59
CA ILE A 65 -21.28 6.86 -32.65
C ILE A 65 -22.00 7.23 -33.96
N PRO A 66 -21.76 8.42 -34.55
CA PRO A 66 -22.43 8.84 -35.76
C PRO A 66 -21.94 8.03 -36.98
N ASN A 67 -22.74 8.03 -38.04
CA ASN A 67 -22.34 7.40 -39.30
C ASN A 67 -21.04 8.03 -39.83
N GLY A 68 -20.12 7.20 -40.30
CA GLY A 68 -18.80 7.64 -40.76
C GLY A 68 -17.75 7.73 -39.64
N PHE A 69 -18.13 7.49 -38.39
CA PHE A 69 -17.19 7.26 -37.29
C PHE A 69 -17.15 5.78 -36.93
N THR A 70 -15.98 5.31 -36.51
CA THR A 70 -15.81 4.01 -35.86
C THR A 70 -15.22 4.21 -34.49
N ALA A 71 -15.62 3.40 -33.52
CA ALA A 71 -15.03 3.40 -32.20
C ALA A 71 -14.42 2.02 -31.87
N THR A 72 -13.19 2.02 -31.36
CA THR A 72 -12.48 0.82 -30.91
C THR A 72 -11.98 0.98 -29.48
N ASP A 73 -11.98 -0.09 -28.71
CA ASP A 73 -11.49 -0.05 -27.32
C ASP A 73 -10.05 0.44 -27.28
N ALA A 74 -9.71 1.20 -26.24
CA ALA A 74 -8.36 1.65 -26.01
C ALA A 74 -7.42 0.46 -25.76
N PRO A 75 -6.12 0.57 -26.11
CA PRO A 75 -5.11 -0.35 -25.60
C PRO A 75 -5.13 -0.40 -24.07
N ALA A 76 -4.83 -1.56 -23.50
CA ALA A 76 -4.85 -1.79 -22.05
C ALA A 76 -3.83 -0.91 -21.27
N ASP A 77 -2.97 -0.16 -21.92
CA ASP A 77 -1.99 0.77 -21.32
C ASP A 77 -2.20 2.22 -21.77
N GLY A 78 -3.28 2.50 -22.49
CA GLY A 78 -3.47 3.77 -23.20
C GLY A 78 -3.71 4.99 -22.31
N GLY A 79 -4.24 4.81 -21.09
CA GLY A 79 -4.59 5.96 -20.25
C GLY A 79 -5.96 6.59 -20.54
N TYR A 80 -6.73 6.01 -21.46
CA TYR A 80 -7.99 6.56 -21.96
C TYR A 80 -8.99 5.43 -22.22
N PHE A 81 -10.25 5.79 -22.44
CA PHE A 81 -11.38 4.86 -22.47
C PHE A 81 -11.64 4.24 -23.84
N GLN A 82 -11.55 5.06 -24.90
CA GLN A 82 -12.07 4.69 -26.21
C GLN A 82 -11.38 5.50 -27.30
N ASP A 83 -11.02 4.84 -28.41
CA ASP A 83 -10.59 5.48 -29.65
C ASP A 83 -11.76 5.70 -30.60
N TYR A 84 -11.72 6.83 -31.31
CA TYR A 84 -12.64 7.22 -32.37
C TYR A 84 -11.85 7.51 -33.64
N THR A 85 -12.30 6.96 -34.77
CA THR A 85 -11.75 7.26 -36.09
C THR A 85 -12.84 7.85 -36.97
N MET A 86 -12.52 8.95 -37.64
CA MET A 86 -13.41 9.69 -38.53
C MET A 86 -13.10 9.35 -39.99
N GLY A 87 -14.10 8.92 -40.76
CA GLY A 87 -13.95 8.50 -42.16
C GLY A 87 -12.94 7.37 -42.34
N ASP A 88 -12.21 7.38 -43.45
CA ASP A 88 -11.11 6.46 -43.73
C ASP A 88 -9.78 7.02 -43.18
N ASN A 89 -9.69 7.20 -41.85
CA ASN A 89 -8.59 7.87 -41.13
C ASN A 89 -8.43 9.35 -41.50
N GLU A 90 -9.54 10.06 -41.69
CA GLU A 90 -9.57 11.49 -41.97
C GLU A 90 -9.45 12.32 -40.68
N GLY A 91 -9.68 11.70 -39.52
CA GLY A 91 -9.30 12.22 -38.22
C GLY A 91 -9.37 11.16 -37.14
N PHE A 92 -8.90 11.51 -35.97
CA PHE A 92 -8.78 10.61 -34.81
C PHE A 92 -9.25 11.32 -33.55
N GLY A 93 -9.72 10.56 -32.58
CA GLY A 93 -10.06 11.10 -31.28
C GLY A 93 -10.08 10.03 -30.22
N TYR A 94 -10.16 10.46 -28.97
CA TYR A 94 -10.26 9.54 -27.85
C TYR A 94 -11.02 10.18 -26.69
N LEU A 95 -11.54 9.35 -25.80
CA LEU A 95 -12.21 9.77 -24.57
C LEU A 95 -11.31 9.45 -23.39
N THR A 96 -10.98 10.43 -22.55
CA THR A 96 -10.02 10.25 -21.43
C THR A 96 -10.57 10.79 -20.12
N PRO A 97 -10.22 10.20 -18.95
CA PRO A 97 -10.37 10.91 -17.68
C PRO A 97 -9.51 12.17 -17.70
N THR A 98 -9.92 13.18 -16.95
CA THR A 98 -9.24 14.47 -16.83
C THR A 98 -9.04 14.78 -15.36
N LEU A 99 -7.87 15.32 -15.02
CA LEU A 99 -7.59 15.77 -13.66
C LEU A 99 -8.66 16.75 -13.20
N PHE A 100 -9.15 16.53 -11.98
CA PHE A 100 -10.24 17.31 -11.41
C PHE A 100 -9.95 17.57 -9.94
N THR A 101 -10.09 18.82 -9.53
CA THR A 101 -10.08 19.18 -8.12
C THR A 101 -11.50 19.38 -7.62
N ALA A 102 -11.83 18.86 -6.45
CA ALA A 102 -13.09 19.17 -5.79
C ALA A 102 -13.30 20.69 -5.65
N GLY A 103 -14.35 21.20 -6.30
CA GLY A 103 -14.69 22.62 -6.32
C GLY A 103 -14.28 23.37 -7.59
N ASP A 104 -13.53 22.75 -8.50
CA ASP A 104 -13.24 23.35 -9.81
C ASP A 104 -14.53 23.49 -10.63
N SER A 105 -14.64 24.65 -11.31
CA SER A 105 -15.74 24.88 -12.25
C SER A 105 -15.48 24.13 -13.56
N LEU A 106 -16.55 23.78 -14.28
CA LEU A 106 -16.46 23.17 -15.61
C LEU A 106 -15.59 23.99 -16.60
N GLU A 107 -15.64 25.32 -16.49
CA GLU A 107 -14.77 26.23 -17.25
C GLU A 107 -13.29 26.08 -16.88
N THR A 108 -13.00 25.99 -15.57
CA THR A 108 -11.63 25.83 -15.07
C THR A 108 -11.00 24.56 -15.63
N VAL A 109 -11.70 23.43 -15.50
CA VAL A 109 -11.23 22.14 -15.97
C VAL A 109 -11.06 22.16 -17.50
N GLY A 110 -12.06 22.65 -18.23
CA GLY A 110 -12.01 22.72 -19.68
C GLY A 110 -10.83 23.54 -20.21
N LYS A 111 -10.43 24.60 -19.49
CA LYS A 111 -9.24 25.40 -19.83
C LYS A 111 -7.92 24.68 -19.52
N GLN A 112 -7.84 23.97 -18.41
CA GLN A 112 -6.65 23.18 -18.06
C GLN A 112 -6.37 22.08 -19.09
N VAL A 113 -7.43 21.45 -19.63
CA VAL A 113 -7.31 20.44 -20.68
C VAL A 113 -6.53 20.96 -21.89
N ILE A 114 -6.70 22.23 -22.26
CA ILE A 114 -5.99 22.84 -23.41
C ILE A 114 -4.46 22.73 -23.23
N GLU A 115 -3.95 22.94 -22.03
CA GLU A 115 -2.51 22.90 -21.75
C GLU A 115 -1.93 21.51 -22.03
N THR A 116 -2.67 20.47 -21.64
CA THR A 116 -2.26 19.08 -21.90
C THR A 116 -2.42 18.71 -23.38
N GLN A 117 -3.54 19.08 -24.01
CA GLN A 117 -3.92 18.59 -25.34
C GLN A 117 -3.31 19.37 -26.50
N ALA A 118 -2.92 20.63 -26.27
CA ALA A 118 -2.27 21.46 -27.29
C ALA A 118 -0.74 21.43 -27.21
N THR A 119 -0.16 20.56 -26.37
CA THR A 119 1.29 20.40 -26.25
C THR A 119 1.89 20.01 -27.60
N GLY A 120 2.90 20.75 -28.06
CA GLY A 120 3.58 20.53 -29.35
C GLY A 120 2.98 21.28 -30.55
N LEU A 121 1.85 21.97 -30.38
CA LEU A 121 1.33 22.89 -31.40
C LEU A 121 1.98 24.27 -31.31
N GLU A 122 2.32 24.83 -32.47
CA GLU A 122 2.71 26.23 -32.60
C GLU A 122 1.55 27.07 -33.14
N LYS A 123 1.65 28.41 -33.01
CA LYS A 123 0.69 29.37 -33.59
C LYS A 123 -0.77 29.07 -33.22
N ILE A 124 -0.99 28.62 -31.98
CA ILE A 124 -2.32 28.22 -31.49
C ILE A 124 -3.28 29.41 -31.57
N LYS A 125 -4.46 29.17 -32.16
CA LYS A 125 -5.56 30.11 -32.26
C LYS A 125 -6.84 29.47 -31.74
N LEU A 126 -7.36 30.02 -30.66
CA LEU A 126 -8.66 29.66 -30.11
C LEU A 126 -9.78 30.16 -31.04
N LEU A 127 -10.63 29.26 -31.53
CA LEU A 127 -11.79 29.57 -32.36
C LEU A 127 -13.08 29.66 -31.53
N GLN A 128 -13.25 28.74 -30.59
CA GLN A 128 -14.35 28.71 -29.62
C GLN A 128 -13.83 28.24 -28.27
N ASP A 129 -14.40 28.80 -27.20
CA ASP A 129 -14.14 28.39 -25.81
C ASP A 129 -15.32 28.84 -24.96
N LYS A 130 -16.28 27.94 -24.77
CA LYS A 130 -17.59 28.28 -24.18
C LYS A 130 -18.29 27.05 -23.61
N ALA A 131 -19.23 27.30 -22.70
CA ALA A 131 -20.21 26.30 -22.31
C ALA A 131 -21.15 25.94 -23.48
N VAL A 132 -21.49 24.65 -23.58
CA VAL A 132 -22.50 24.11 -24.49
C VAL A 132 -23.45 23.19 -23.73
N THR A 133 -24.68 23.07 -24.20
CA THR A 133 -25.69 22.16 -23.63
C THR A 133 -25.76 20.92 -24.51
N LEU A 134 -25.59 19.74 -23.90
CA LEU A 134 -25.65 18.44 -24.56
C LEU A 134 -27.11 18.00 -24.79
N SER A 135 -27.32 16.91 -25.55
CA SER A 135 -28.67 16.45 -25.91
C SER A 135 -29.52 16.02 -24.71
N ASP A 136 -28.89 15.60 -23.62
CA ASP A 136 -29.56 15.24 -22.37
C ASP A 136 -29.83 16.44 -21.44
N GLY A 137 -29.41 17.65 -21.84
CA GLY A 137 -29.54 18.89 -21.07
C GLY A 137 -28.37 19.19 -20.13
N SER A 138 -27.41 18.28 -19.99
CA SER A 138 -26.19 18.51 -19.22
C SER A 138 -25.30 19.57 -19.87
N GLN A 139 -24.38 20.16 -19.08
CA GLN A 139 -23.44 21.17 -19.56
C GLN A 139 -22.08 20.53 -19.86
N ALA A 140 -21.46 20.98 -20.95
CA ALA A 140 -20.07 20.66 -21.29
C ALA A 140 -19.29 21.94 -21.56
N TRP A 141 -17.98 21.93 -21.34
CA TRP A 141 -17.08 22.96 -21.84
C TRP A 141 -16.55 22.55 -23.20
N TYR A 142 -16.79 23.37 -24.22
CA TYR A 142 -16.35 23.11 -25.58
C TYR A 142 -15.28 24.11 -26.00
N THR A 143 -14.12 23.56 -26.38
CA THR A 143 -13.02 24.33 -26.94
C THR A 143 -12.72 23.84 -28.35
N GLN A 144 -12.60 24.78 -29.28
CA GLN A 144 -12.14 24.54 -30.64
C GLN A 144 -10.92 25.42 -30.88
N LEU A 145 -9.81 24.83 -31.30
CA LEU A 145 -8.58 25.56 -31.57
C LEU A 145 -7.90 25.03 -32.83
N THR A 146 -7.12 25.88 -33.47
CA THR A 146 -6.20 25.48 -34.55
C THR A 146 -4.77 25.71 -34.12
N GLY A 147 -3.84 24.92 -34.61
CA GLY A 147 -2.41 25.14 -34.44
C GLY A 147 -1.64 24.49 -35.59
N TYR A 148 -0.36 24.76 -35.66
CA TYR A 148 0.54 24.18 -36.64
C TYR A 148 1.41 23.13 -35.97
N TYR A 149 1.39 21.89 -36.48
CA TYR A 149 2.18 20.79 -35.91
C TYR A 149 3.49 20.64 -36.69
N THR A 150 4.59 21.12 -36.11
CA THR A 150 5.90 21.24 -36.78
C THR A 150 6.45 19.91 -37.29
N SER A 151 6.19 18.81 -36.58
CA SER A 151 6.69 17.51 -36.99
C SER A 151 6.06 17.00 -38.30
N TRP A 152 4.83 17.41 -38.60
CA TRP A 152 4.05 16.91 -39.74
C TRP A 152 3.87 17.97 -40.83
N ASP A 153 4.32 19.21 -40.59
CA ASP A 153 4.17 20.34 -41.52
C ASP A 153 2.71 20.58 -41.96
N GLU A 154 1.78 20.42 -41.03
CA GLU A 154 0.34 20.49 -41.30
C GLU A 154 -0.38 21.38 -40.26
N ASP A 155 -1.40 22.09 -40.74
CA ASP A 155 -2.37 22.76 -39.89
C ASP A 155 -3.31 21.71 -39.26
N MET A 156 -3.43 21.77 -37.94
CA MET A 156 -4.30 20.93 -37.17
C MET A 156 -5.40 21.75 -36.50
N GLU A 157 -6.56 21.16 -36.38
CA GLU A 157 -7.63 21.60 -35.51
C GLU A 157 -7.84 20.55 -34.42
N ILE A 158 -8.11 21.02 -33.21
CA ILE A 158 -8.45 20.20 -32.05
C ILE A 158 -9.80 20.67 -31.51
N ARG A 159 -10.69 19.71 -31.27
CA ARG A 159 -11.98 19.93 -30.60
C ARG A 159 -12.00 19.16 -29.29
N LEU A 160 -12.21 19.88 -28.20
CA LEU A 160 -12.22 19.37 -26.83
C LEU A 160 -13.63 19.55 -26.27
N THR A 161 -14.20 18.49 -25.72
CA THR A 161 -15.45 18.56 -24.98
C THR A 161 -15.24 17.96 -23.60
N THR A 162 -15.23 18.80 -22.58
CA THR A 162 -15.08 18.40 -21.18
C THR A 162 -16.45 18.35 -20.52
N VAL A 163 -16.72 17.29 -19.77
CA VAL A 163 -17.89 17.16 -18.88
C VAL A 163 -17.41 16.85 -17.47
N ILE A 164 -18.19 17.27 -16.48
CA ILE A 164 -18.02 16.84 -15.09
C ILE A 164 -19.24 16.01 -14.73
N ASN A 165 -19.03 14.78 -14.28
CA ASN A 165 -20.06 13.90 -13.79
C ASN A 165 -19.65 13.34 -12.44
N SER A 166 -20.46 13.57 -11.40
CA SER A 166 -20.30 12.88 -10.11
C SER A 166 -18.87 13.03 -9.54
N GLY A 167 -18.31 14.25 -9.56
CA GLY A 167 -16.97 14.53 -9.04
C GLY A 167 -15.80 13.99 -9.89
N ARG A 168 -16.05 13.59 -11.15
CA ARG A 168 -15.02 13.18 -12.12
C ARG A 168 -15.13 14.01 -13.39
N ALA A 169 -14.00 14.40 -13.97
CA ALA A 169 -13.97 15.10 -15.26
C ALA A 169 -13.55 14.16 -16.39
N ILE A 170 -14.19 14.32 -17.54
CA ILE A 170 -13.99 13.47 -18.72
C ILE A 170 -13.93 14.35 -19.94
N THR A 171 -12.96 14.10 -20.81
CA THR A 171 -12.76 14.88 -22.02
C THR A 171 -12.84 13.98 -23.26
N LEU A 172 -13.72 14.34 -24.19
CA LEU A 172 -13.67 13.87 -25.57
C LEU A 172 -12.74 14.78 -26.36
N VAL A 173 -11.70 14.19 -26.94
CA VAL A 173 -10.66 14.88 -27.71
C VAL A 173 -10.75 14.42 -29.16
N LEU A 174 -10.89 15.35 -30.11
CA LEU A 174 -10.87 15.06 -31.55
C LEU A 174 -9.79 15.89 -32.25
N TYR A 175 -9.05 15.25 -33.16
CA TYR A 175 -7.98 15.81 -33.98
C TYR A 175 -8.22 15.54 -35.45
N SER A 176 -7.99 16.56 -36.27
CA SER A 176 -7.98 16.45 -37.72
C SER A 176 -7.39 17.72 -38.33
N ASN A 177 -7.10 17.72 -39.62
CA ASN A 177 -6.89 18.98 -40.32
C ASN A 177 -8.23 19.78 -40.43
N PRO A 178 -8.18 21.12 -40.59
CA PRO A 178 -9.36 21.96 -40.69
C PRO A 178 -10.32 21.63 -41.84
N GLU A 179 -9.81 21.15 -42.99
CA GLU A 179 -10.65 20.84 -44.16
C GLU A 179 -11.57 19.63 -43.89
N ASN A 180 -11.01 18.58 -43.29
CA ASN A 180 -11.75 17.40 -42.89
C ASN A 180 -12.76 17.74 -41.79
N PHE A 181 -12.42 18.60 -40.82
CA PHE A 181 -13.41 19.06 -39.83
C PHE A 181 -14.52 19.90 -40.44
N ALA A 182 -14.25 20.68 -41.49
CA ALA A 182 -15.30 21.40 -42.21
C ALA A 182 -16.26 20.43 -42.93
N TYR A 183 -15.76 19.32 -43.46
CA TYR A 183 -16.58 18.26 -44.07
C TYR A 183 -17.40 17.49 -43.02
N TRP A 184 -16.76 17.06 -41.93
CA TRP A 184 -17.35 16.26 -40.85
C TRP A 184 -17.92 17.10 -39.70
N ASP A 185 -18.19 18.39 -39.93
CA ASP A 185 -18.58 19.30 -38.85
C ASP A 185 -19.86 18.83 -38.15
N ARG A 186 -20.83 18.36 -38.94
CA ARG A 186 -22.10 17.86 -38.41
C ARG A 186 -21.91 16.61 -37.57
N GLU A 187 -21.18 15.61 -38.09
CA GLU A 187 -20.99 14.33 -37.43
C GLU A 187 -20.11 14.45 -36.18
N SER A 188 -19.04 15.24 -36.23
CA SER A 188 -18.21 15.53 -35.04
C SER A 188 -18.98 16.28 -33.95
N ASN A 189 -19.82 17.25 -34.34
CA ASN A 189 -20.75 17.90 -33.39
C ASN A 189 -21.81 16.91 -32.87
N SER A 190 -22.32 16.01 -33.72
CA SER A 190 -23.26 14.97 -33.29
C SER A 190 -22.64 13.99 -32.30
N LEU A 191 -21.36 13.63 -32.46
CA LEU A 191 -20.64 12.79 -31.51
C LEU A 191 -20.57 13.50 -30.14
N ARG A 192 -20.13 14.77 -30.12
CA ARG A 192 -20.14 15.62 -28.91
C ARG A 192 -21.53 15.67 -28.27
N ASP A 193 -22.54 16.09 -29.03
CA ASP A 193 -23.86 16.37 -28.51
C ASP A 193 -24.58 15.11 -28.01
N SER A 194 -24.13 13.93 -28.44
CA SER A 194 -24.66 12.62 -28.02
C SER A 194 -24.11 12.10 -26.69
N ILE A 195 -23.20 12.84 -26.04
CA ILE A 195 -22.77 12.52 -24.67
C ILE A 195 -24.00 12.59 -23.77
N VAL A 196 -24.31 11.48 -23.11
CA VAL A 196 -25.37 11.36 -22.10
C VAL A 196 -24.71 10.97 -20.79
N LEU A 197 -24.96 11.75 -19.74
CA LEU A 197 -24.47 11.47 -18.39
C LEU A 197 -25.50 10.66 -17.59
N SER A 198 -25.02 9.68 -16.84
CA SER A 198 -25.79 8.88 -15.91
C SER A 198 -25.06 8.81 -14.57
N PRO A 199 -25.75 8.50 -13.46
CA PRO A 199 -25.06 8.21 -12.21
C PRO A 199 -24.09 7.03 -12.40
N PRO A 200 -22.81 7.17 -12.04
CA PRO A 200 -21.82 6.12 -12.23
C PRO A 200 -22.12 4.89 -11.39
N ARG A 201 -21.82 3.71 -11.94
CA ARG A 201 -22.05 2.40 -11.32
C ARG A 201 -20.84 1.51 -11.46
N VAL A 202 -20.45 0.83 -10.38
CA VAL A 202 -19.38 -0.16 -10.36
C VAL A 202 -20.00 -1.50 -9.98
N ASN A 203 -19.78 -2.52 -10.82
CA ASN A 203 -20.35 -3.88 -10.64
C ASN A 203 -21.86 -3.87 -10.32
N GLY A 204 -22.61 -2.98 -10.98
CA GLY A 204 -24.05 -2.86 -10.82
C GLY A 204 -24.53 -2.03 -9.62
N LEU A 205 -23.65 -1.59 -8.71
CA LEU A 205 -24.01 -0.68 -7.61
C LEU A 205 -23.70 0.78 -7.95
N PRO A 206 -24.45 1.77 -7.42
CA PRO A 206 -24.06 3.17 -7.52
C PRO A 206 -22.64 3.38 -6.96
N ARG A 207 -21.82 4.21 -7.62
CA ARG A 207 -20.45 4.53 -7.16
C ARG A 207 -20.40 5.03 -5.72
N SER A 208 -21.45 5.74 -5.27
CA SER A 208 -21.63 6.21 -3.89
C SER A 208 -21.83 5.08 -2.85
N GLN A 209 -21.83 3.81 -3.28
CA GLN A 209 -21.93 2.62 -2.44
C GLN A 209 -20.73 1.69 -2.59
N VAL A 210 -19.70 2.08 -3.32
CA VAL A 210 -18.52 1.24 -3.59
C VAL A 210 -17.27 1.96 -3.13
N LEU A 211 -16.49 1.30 -2.27
CA LEU A 211 -15.14 1.75 -1.91
C LEU A 211 -14.15 1.24 -2.95
N MET A 212 -13.46 2.14 -3.63
CA MET A 212 -12.45 1.84 -4.64
C MET A 212 -11.05 2.03 -4.06
N LEU A 213 -10.23 0.99 -4.08
CA LEU A 213 -8.87 0.98 -3.54
C LEU A 213 -7.88 0.53 -4.62
N SER A 214 -6.63 0.97 -4.48
CA SER A 214 -5.52 0.40 -5.25
C SER A 214 -4.95 -0.80 -4.51
N GLY A 215 -4.56 -1.84 -5.24
CA GLY A 215 -3.95 -3.05 -4.67
C GLY A 215 -2.94 -3.70 -5.60
N GLY A 216 -2.34 -4.79 -5.11
CA GLY A 216 -1.45 -5.67 -5.87
C GLY A 216 -1.81 -7.13 -5.67
N GLU A 217 -1.19 -8.00 -6.45
CA GLU A 217 -1.34 -9.46 -6.36
C GLU A 217 0.02 -10.15 -6.28
N SER A 218 0.24 -10.86 -5.18
CA SER A 218 1.40 -11.72 -5.02
C SER A 218 1.21 -13.01 -5.82
N SER A 219 2.28 -13.47 -6.47
CA SER A 219 2.30 -14.82 -7.04
C SER A 219 2.56 -15.92 -6.01
N ASN A 220 2.87 -15.56 -4.76
CA ASN A 220 3.10 -16.48 -3.65
C ASN A 220 1.76 -16.77 -2.91
N PRO A 221 1.21 -17.98 -2.99
CA PRO A 221 -0.04 -18.35 -2.31
C PRO A 221 -0.02 -18.13 -0.79
N ARG A 222 1.17 -18.19 -0.17
CA ARG A 222 1.34 -18.07 1.28
C ARG A 222 0.90 -16.70 1.81
N GLU A 223 0.88 -15.66 0.96
CA GLU A 223 0.43 -14.32 1.33
C GLU A 223 -1.08 -14.24 1.59
N TYR A 224 -1.87 -15.18 1.06
CA TYR A 224 -3.33 -15.19 1.15
C TYR A 224 -3.89 -16.16 2.18
N ASP A 225 -3.05 -17.01 2.73
CA ASP A 225 -3.40 -17.96 3.78
C ASP A 225 -3.09 -17.34 5.15
N PRO A 226 -4.09 -17.14 6.03
CA PRO A 226 -3.86 -16.55 7.34
C PRO A 226 -2.78 -17.28 8.16
N ALA A 227 -2.63 -18.60 7.99
CA ALA A 227 -1.64 -19.38 8.71
C ALA A 227 -0.18 -19.12 8.27
N THR A 228 0.06 -18.56 7.09
CA THR A 228 1.41 -18.39 6.52
C THR A 228 1.75 -16.98 6.07
N THR A 229 0.77 -16.06 6.03
CA THR A 229 1.01 -14.68 5.60
C THR A 229 1.92 -13.95 6.59
N HIS A 230 2.76 -13.07 6.06
CA HIS A 230 3.62 -12.16 6.84
C HIS A 230 3.07 -10.72 6.84
N GLY A 231 2.01 -10.48 6.06
CA GLY A 231 1.37 -9.18 5.93
C GLY A 231 0.23 -9.00 6.92
N SER A 232 -0.56 -7.95 6.69
CA SER A 232 -1.76 -7.65 7.47
C SER A 232 -2.89 -8.68 7.27
N GLY A 233 -2.78 -9.62 6.33
CA GLY A 233 -3.83 -10.61 6.04
C GLY A 233 -5.11 -9.97 5.48
N ASP A 234 -6.15 -10.78 5.31
CA ASP A 234 -7.44 -10.34 4.78
C ASP A 234 -8.53 -10.34 5.87
N TYR A 235 -8.62 -9.23 6.61
CA TYR A 235 -9.65 -9.01 7.63
C TYR A 235 -11.05 -8.74 7.06
N LEU A 236 -11.20 -8.63 5.74
CA LEU A 236 -12.53 -8.58 5.11
C LEU A 236 -13.15 -9.97 5.14
N ILE A 237 -12.33 -11.00 4.91
CA ILE A 237 -12.77 -12.39 4.79
C ILE A 237 -12.62 -13.16 6.11
N PHE A 238 -11.47 -13.04 6.78
CA PHE A 238 -11.13 -13.84 7.96
C PHE A 238 -11.20 -13.00 9.23
N GLU A 239 -11.59 -13.61 10.34
CA GLU A 239 -11.69 -12.93 11.64
C GLU A 239 -11.08 -13.82 12.75
N GLY A 240 -10.48 -13.18 13.75
CA GLY A 240 -9.99 -13.84 14.96
C GLY A 240 -11.03 -13.84 16.08
N LEU A 241 -10.64 -14.32 17.27
CA LEU A 241 -11.50 -14.29 18.46
C LEU A 241 -11.74 -12.85 18.96
N VAL A 242 -10.77 -11.98 18.77
CA VAL A 242 -10.78 -10.57 19.18
C VAL A 242 -10.30 -9.69 18.03
N THR A 243 -10.60 -8.39 18.10
CA THR A 243 -10.22 -7.40 17.09
C THR A 243 -9.97 -6.05 17.73
N PHE A 244 -9.54 -5.07 16.94
CA PHE A 244 -9.43 -3.67 17.35
C PHE A 244 -10.70 -2.89 17.06
N ASN A 245 -11.09 -2.03 18.00
CA ASN A 245 -12.03 -0.95 17.75
C ASN A 245 -11.32 0.31 17.19
N PRO A 246 -12.03 1.36 16.77
CA PRO A 246 -11.42 2.59 16.26
C PRO A 246 -10.52 3.37 17.24
N LYS A 247 -10.47 2.99 18.51
CA LYS A 247 -9.54 3.53 19.52
C LYS A 247 -8.33 2.62 19.76
N LEU A 248 -8.18 1.56 18.96
CA LEU A 248 -7.16 0.51 19.12
C LEU A 248 -7.26 -0.24 20.45
N GLU A 249 -8.46 -0.32 21.03
CA GLU A 249 -8.74 -1.18 22.17
C GLU A 249 -9.14 -2.57 21.66
N ILE A 250 -8.70 -3.62 22.38
CA ILE A 250 -9.12 -4.99 22.09
C ILE A 250 -10.61 -5.14 22.44
N VAL A 251 -11.39 -5.60 21.47
CA VAL A 251 -12.82 -5.85 21.61
C VAL A 251 -13.20 -7.26 21.12
N PRO A 252 -14.35 -7.79 21.57
CA PRO A 252 -14.91 -9.05 21.08
C PRO A 252 -15.07 -9.08 19.54
N ALA A 253 -14.80 -10.23 18.92
CA ALA A 253 -15.06 -10.55 17.51
C ALA A 253 -15.83 -11.87 17.42
N LEU A 254 -15.17 -12.98 17.01
CA LEU A 254 -15.76 -14.33 17.06
C LEU A 254 -15.96 -14.85 18.48
N ALA A 255 -15.24 -14.31 19.47
CA ALA A 255 -15.65 -14.42 20.86
C ALA A 255 -16.68 -13.33 21.16
N ALA A 256 -17.77 -13.68 21.83
CA ALA A 256 -18.69 -12.74 22.46
C ALA A 256 -18.09 -12.11 23.73
N GLY A 257 -17.10 -12.77 24.34
CA GLY A 257 -16.36 -12.29 25.51
C GLY A 257 -15.44 -13.39 26.05
N TRP A 258 -14.68 -13.08 27.10
CA TRP A 258 -13.81 -14.05 27.76
C TRP A 258 -13.61 -13.75 29.24
N ASP A 259 -13.32 -14.80 30.01
CA ASP A 259 -12.83 -14.70 31.39
C ASP A 259 -11.35 -15.07 31.45
N VAL A 260 -10.60 -14.44 32.36
CA VAL A 260 -9.20 -14.75 32.64
C VAL A 260 -9.09 -15.25 34.09
N SER A 261 -8.35 -16.34 34.30
CA SER A 261 -8.07 -16.88 35.64
C SER A 261 -7.29 -15.88 36.52
N GLU A 262 -7.35 -16.06 37.84
CA GLU A 262 -6.67 -15.17 38.81
C GLU A 262 -5.15 -15.12 38.62
N ASP A 263 -4.54 -16.21 38.13
CA ASP A 263 -3.11 -16.29 37.84
C ASP A 263 -2.74 -15.82 36.42
N GLY A 264 -3.72 -15.41 35.61
CA GLY A 264 -3.53 -14.84 34.28
C GLY A 264 -3.18 -15.84 33.17
N THR A 265 -3.26 -17.15 33.42
CA THR A 265 -2.78 -18.18 32.48
C THR A 265 -3.89 -18.93 31.73
N VAL A 266 -5.14 -18.85 32.17
CA VAL A 266 -6.26 -19.55 31.54
C VAL A 266 -7.30 -18.54 31.05
N TYR A 267 -7.54 -18.54 29.75
CA TYR A 267 -8.55 -17.74 29.07
C TYR A 267 -9.72 -18.64 28.69
N THR A 268 -10.94 -18.29 29.09
CA THR A 268 -12.16 -18.99 28.68
C THR A 268 -12.94 -18.09 27.75
N PHE A 269 -12.93 -18.39 26.45
CA PHE A 269 -13.66 -17.65 25.44
C PHE A 269 -15.07 -18.22 25.27
N PHE A 270 -16.05 -17.34 25.29
CA PHE A 270 -17.44 -17.63 24.93
C PHE A 270 -17.64 -17.18 23.48
N LEU A 271 -17.96 -18.10 22.58
CA LEU A 271 -18.02 -17.86 21.14
C LEU A 271 -19.39 -17.35 20.69
N GLN A 272 -19.41 -16.60 19.59
CA GLN A 272 -20.64 -16.05 19.01
C GLN A 272 -21.56 -17.19 18.52
N PRO A 273 -22.76 -17.38 19.11
CA PRO A 273 -23.62 -18.52 18.78
C PRO A 273 -24.30 -18.38 17.40
N ASN A 274 -24.34 -17.17 16.85
CA ASN A 274 -24.90 -16.86 15.52
C ASN A 274 -23.82 -16.71 14.45
N ALA A 275 -22.54 -16.90 14.78
CA ALA A 275 -21.48 -16.84 13.78
C ALA A 275 -21.56 -18.03 12.82
N ILE A 276 -21.44 -17.71 11.54
CA ILE A 276 -21.45 -18.65 10.43
C ILE A 276 -20.33 -18.27 9.47
N PHE A 277 -19.81 -19.26 8.77
CA PHE A 277 -18.99 -19.02 7.59
C PHE A 277 -19.85 -18.49 6.43
N HIS A 278 -19.23 -17.88 5.43
CA HIS A 278 -19.91 -17.28 4.27
C HIS A 278 -20.81 -18.26 3.50
N ASN A 279 -20.52 -19.56 3.56
CA ASN A 279 -21.36 -20.62 2.98
C ASN A 279 -22.54 -21.08 3.86
N GLY A 280 -22.73 -20.49 5.05
CA GLY A 280 -23.79 -20.83 6.00
C GLY A 280 -23.45 -21.93 7.00
N LYS A 281 -22.24 -22.52 6.95
CA LYS A 281 -21.77 -23.47 7.97
C LYS A 281 -21.66 -22.77 9.33
N PRO A 282 -22.22 -23.32 10.43
CA PRO A 282 -22.01 -22.77 11.77
C PRO A 282 -20.54 -22.75 12.18
N PHE A 283 -20.10 -21.67 12.81
CA PHE A 283 -18.78 -21.57 13.46
C PHE A 283 -18.83 -22.17 14.88
N THR A 284 -17.80 -22.93 15.25
CA THR A 284 -17.69 -23.62 16.54
C THR A 284 -16.27 -23.53 17.12
N ALA A 285 -16.13 -23.94 18.39
CA ALA A 285 -14.83 -24.05 19.06
C ALA A 285 -13.86 -25.02 18.35
N GLU A 286 -14.35 -26.03 17.65
CA GLU A 286 -13.53 -26.96 16.88
C GLU A 286 -12.85 -26.28 15.67
N ASP A 287 -13.48 -25.27 15.07
CA ASP A 287 -12.88 -24.51 13.97
C ASP A 287 -11.69 -23.67 14.46
N VAL A 288 -11.75 -23.18 15.71
CA VAL A 288 -10.62 -22.51 16.38
C VAL A 288 -9.47 -23.48 16.58
N VAL A 289 -9.76 -24.64 17.16
CA VAL A 289 -8.76 -25.69 17.40
C VAL A 289 -8.11 -26.12 16.09
N TYR A 290 -8.90 -26.39 15.05
CA TYR A 290 -8.39 -26.73 13.73
C TYR A 290 -7.47 -25.65 13.17
N SER A 291 -7.90 -24.38 13.19
CA SER A 291 -7.15 -23.27 12.59
C SER A 291 -5.77 -23.10 13.24
N TRP A 292 -5.70 -23.12 14.57
CA TRP A 292 -4.45 -22.94 15.30
C TRP A 292 -3.56 -24.18 15.26
N GLN A 293 -4.13 -25.37 15.33
CA GLN A 293 -3.38 -26.62 15.13
C GLN A 293 -2.80 -26.69 13.72
N ARG A 294 -3.57 -26.28 12.71
CA ARG A 294 -3.09 -26.19 11.33
C ARG A 294 -1.94 -25.20 11.22
N ALA A 295 -2.05 -24.01 11.80
CA ALA A 295 -0.96 -23.03 11.79
C ALA A 295 0.31 -23.59 12.44
N ALA A 296 0.17 -24.36 13.53
CA ALA A 296 1.27 -25.01 14.23
C ALA A 296 1.78 -26.30 13.54
N HIS A 297 1.05 -26.85 12.57
CA HIS A 297 1.43 -28.12 11.95
C HIS A 297 2.70 -27.97 11.10
N PRO A 298 3.69 -28.87 11.22
CA PRO A 298 4.98 -28.73 10.52
C PRO A 298 4.84 -28.65 8.98
N GLU A 299 3.82 -29.30 8.40
CA GLU A 299 3.57 -29.26 6.96
C GLU A 299 3.10 -27.89 6.45
N THR A 300 2.43 -27.10 7.31
CA THR A 300 1.98 -25.74 6.97
C THR A 300 3.15 -24.79 6.79
N ARG A 301 4.27 -25.06 7.49
CA ARG A 301 5.47 -24.21 7.49
C ARG A 301 5.11 -22.76 7.79
N SER A 302 4.36 -22.51 8.86
CA SER A 302 4.06 -21.15 9.28
C SER A 302 5.34 -20.47 9.77
N ASP A 303 5.65 -19.31 9.19
CA ASP A 303 6.78 -18.49 9.62
C ASP A 303 6.40 -17.51 10.75
N THR A 304 5.12 -17.49 11.14
CA THR A 304 4.55 -16.54 12.10
C THR A 304 3.96 -17.21 13.34
N VAL A 305 3.65 -18.52 13.29
CA VAL A 305 3.02 -19.24 14.41
C VAL A 305 3.82 -19.17 15.71
N MET A 306 5.14 -19.24 15.66
CA MET A 306 5.97 -19.15 16.86
C MET A 306 6.01 -17.74 17.45
N THR A 307 5.78 -16.71 16.64
CA THR A 307 5.69 -15.32 17.14
C THR A 307 4.38 -15.07 17.86
N TYR A 308 3.26 -15.57 17.32
CA TYR A 308 1.91 -15.19 17.78
C TYR A 308 1.18 -16.23 18.65
N LEU A 309 1.45 -17.52 18.47
CA LEU A 309 0.73 -18.59 19.19
C LEU A 309 1.61 -19.37 20.17
N SER A 310 2.93 -19.18 20.20
CA SER A 310 3.84 -19.97 21.06
C SER A 310 3.63 -19.78 22.56
N ASP A 311 2.95 -18.71 22.99
CA ASP A 311 2.55 -18.51 24.38
C ASP A 311 1.54 -19.59 24.84
N ILE A 312 0.81 -20.24 23.91
CA ILE A 312 -0.14 -21.31 24.20
C ILE A 312 0.61 -22.64 24.43
N VAL A 313 0.33 -23.28 25.56
CA VAL A 313 0.98 -24.54 25.95
C VAL A 313 0.74 -25.63 24.89
N GLY A 314 1.80 -26.24 24.37
CA GLY A 314 1.71 -27.29 23.34
C GLY A 314 1.94 -26.82 21.90
N VAL A 315 1.97 -25.51 21.63
CA VAL A 315 2.22 -25.01 20.25
C VAL A 315 3.63 -25.36 19.80
N LYS A 316 4.64 -25.12 20.66
CA LYS A 316 6.03 -25.44 20.35
C LYS A 316 6.21 -26.94 20.05
N GLU A 317 5.65 -27.80 20.89
CA GLU A 317 5.71 -29.25 20.72
C GLU A 317 5.07 -29.69 19.40
N MET A 318 3.98 -29.04 18.99
CA MET A 318 3.33 -29.34 17.71
C MET A 318 4.17 -28.86 16.51
N VAL A 319 4.72 -27.65 16.56
CA VAL A 319 5.62 -27.12 15.51
C VAL A 319 6.87 -27.98 15.33
N GLU A 320 7.40 -28.52 16.41
CA GLU A 320 8.56 -29.44 16.38
C GLU A 320 8.18 -30.87 15.90
N GLY A 321 6.89 -31.17 15.69
CA GLY A 321 6.40 -32.50 15.35
C GLY A 321 6.45 -33.50 16.52
N ASN A 322 6.54 -33.01 17.75
CA ASN A 322 6.58 -33.79 18.98
C ASN A 322 5.18 -34.02 19.60
N ALA A 323 4.14 -33.37 19.08
CA ALA A 323 2.75 -33.54 19.49
C ALA A 323 1.78 -33.44 18.30
N ASP A 324 0.70 -34.22 18.33
CA ASP A 324 -0.35 -34.20 17.29
C ASP A 324 -1.44 -33.13 17.56
N SER A 325 -1.40 -32.48 18.73
CA SER A 325 -2.40 -31.51 19.17
C SER A 325 -1.81 -30.50 20.16
N ILE A 326 -2.30 -29.26 20.13
CA ILE A 326 -1.96 -28.23 21.11
C ILE A 326 -2.65 -28.52 22.45
N SER A 327 -1.87 -28.89 23.48
CA SER A 327 -2.39 -29.31 24.78
C SER A 327 -3.10 -28.23 25.61
N GLY A 328 -2.82 -26.96 25.32
CA GLY A 328 -3.42 -25.79 25.97
C GLY A 328 -4.80 -25.44 25.41
N LEU A 329 -5.28 -26.13 24.37
CA LEU A 329 -6.62 -25.92 23.81
C LEU A 329 -7.57 -26.98 24.34
N LYS A 330 -8.69 -26.55 24.91
CA LYS A 330 -9.72 -27.43 25.43
C LYS A 330 -11.11 -26.92 25.04
N VAL A 331 -11.74 -27.65 24.13
CA VAL A 331 -13.16 -27.47 23.80
C VAL A 331 -14.00 -27.96 24.98
N ILE A 332 -14.80 -27.07 25.56
CA ILE A 332 -15.76 -27.41 26.61
C ILE A 332 -17.09 -27.81 25.98
N ASP A 333 -17.54 -27.02 24.99
CA ASP A 333 -18.67 -27.25 24.11
C ASP A 333 -18.50 -26.42 22.82
N ASP A 334 -19.47 -26.51 21.91
CA ASP A 334 -19.45 -25.85 20.59
C ASP A 334 -19.19 -24.33 20.66
N HIS A 335 -19.54 -23.68 21.78
CA HIS A 335 -19.43 -22.23 21.96
C HIS A 335 -18.54 -21.82 23.14
N THR A 336 -17.74 -22.74 23.68
CA THR A 336 -16.87 -22.45 24.83
C THR A 336 -15.50 -23.10 24.62
N LEU A 337 -14.48 -22.28 24.45
CA LEU A 337 -13.09 -22.70 24.29
C LEU A 337 -12.26 -22.21 25.47
N GLN A 338 -11.54 -23.12 26.11
CA GLN A 338 -10.52 -22.78 27.09
C GLN A 338 -9.13 -22.84 26.45
N VAL A 339 -8.34 -21.79 26.67
CA VAL A 339 -6.97 -21.63 26.18
C VAL A 339 -6.04 -21.42 27.38
N THR A 340 -4.99 -22.23 27.49
CA THR A 340 -3.98 -22.13 28.55
C THR A 340 -2.65 -21.67 27.96
N ILE A 341 -2.10 -20.59 28.52
CA ILE A 341 -0.79 -20.03 28.17
C ILE A 341 0.26 -20.35 29.25
N ASP A 342 1.54 -20.23 28.89
CA ASP A 342 2.68 -20.66 29.71
C ASP A 342 2.94 -19.77 30.95
N ALA A 343 2.57 -18.49 30.89
CA ALA A 343 2.76 -17.47 31.91
C ALA A 343 1.75 -16.32 31.74
N PRO A 344 1.53 -15.44 32.73
CA PRO A 344 0.60 -14.31 32.59
C PRO A 344 1.17 -13.24 31.66
N LYS A 345 0.92 -13.36 30.35
CA LYS A 345 1.36 -12.40 29.33
C LYS A 345 0.32 -11.27 29.16
N PRO A 346 0.60 -10.02 29.57
CA PRO A 346 -0.38 -8.92 29.46
C PRO A 346 -0.79 -8.59 28.03
N TYR A 347 0.01 -8.98 27.04
CA TYR A 347 -0.19 -8.73 25.62
C TYR A 347 -0.82 -9.89 24.86
N PHE A 348 -1.14 -11.02 25.51
CA PHE A 348 -1.58 -12.26 24.82
C PHE A 348 -2.72 -12.03 23.83
N LEU A 349 -3.75 -11.27 24.23
CA LEU A 349 -4.90 -10.99 23.38
C LEU A 349 -4.54 -10.17 22.13
N TYR A 350 -3.52 -9.32 22.19
CA TYR A 350 -3.06 -8.58 21.01
C TYR A 350 -2.50 -9.54 19.95
N LYS A 351 -1.76 -10.58 20.36
CA LYS A 351 -1.23 -11.59 19.43
C LYS A 351 -2.34 -12.35 18.70
N LEU A 352 -3.51 -12.51 19.32
CA LEU A 352 -4.68 -13.15 18.71
C LEU A 352 -5.38 -12.29 17.64
N ILE A 353 -4.99 -11.02 17.47
CA ILE A 353 -5.49 -10.15 16.39
C ILE A 353 -4.74 -10.43 15.08
N TYR A 354 -3.49 -10.91 15.16
CA TYR A 354 -2.66 -11.15 13.98
C TYR A 354 -3.23 -12.28 13.10
N PRO A 355 -3.06 -12.24 11.76
CA PRO A 355 -3.74 -13.18 10.84
C PRO A 355 -3.51 -14.66 11.13
N THR A 356 -2.35 -15.05 11.66
CA THR A 356 -2.07 -16.45 12.05
C THR A 356 -3.06 -17.02 13.06
N ALA A 357 -3.72 -16.16 13.83
CA ALA A 357 -4.75 -16.54 14.79
C ALA A 357 -6.18 -16.50 14.21
N SER A 358 -6.37 -16.05 12.96
CA SER A 358 -7.68 -16.01 12.29
C SER A 358 -8.23 -17.40 12.02
N ILE A 359 -9.57 -17.48 12.02
CA ILE A 359 -10.27 -18.76 11.85
C ILE A 359 -10.59 -19.03 10.38
N VAL A 360 -10.33 -20.26 9.95
CA VAL A 360 -10.55 -20.73 8.58
C VAL A 360 -11.53 -21.93 8.55
N ASP A 361 -12.30 -22.05 7.47
CA ASP A 361 -13.14 -23.24 7.26
C ASP A 361 -12.28 -24.43 6.79
N ARG A 362 -12.23 -25.47 7.61
CA ARG A 362 -11.54 -26.73 7.29
C ARG A 362 -11.90 -27.29 5.92
N ASP A 363 -13.19 -27.36 5.60
CA ASP A 363 -13.66 -28.01 4.37
C ASP A 363 -13.20 -27.22 3.14
N ASN A 364 -13.13 -25.89 3.26
CA ASN A 364 -12.64 -25.01 2.21
C ASN A 364 -11.11 -25.15 2.04
N VAL A 365 -10.35 -25.10 3.13
CA VAL A 365 -8.89 -25.25 3.10
C VAL A 365 -8.48 -26.61 2.51
N GLU A 366 -9.18 -27.68 2.86
CA GLU A 366 -8.90 -29.03 2.37
C GLU A 366 -9.39 -29.27 0.92
N SER A 367 -10.10 -28.31 0.31
CA SER A 367 -10.66 -28.46 -1.05
C SER A 367 -9.61 -28.40 -2.18
N GLY A 368 -8.42 -27.85 -1.91
CA GLY A 368 -7.32 -27.79 -2.87
C GLY A 368 -6.31 -26.68 -2.56
N SER A 369 -5.18 -26.66 -3.28
CA SER A 369 -4.09 -25.69 -3.05
C SER A 369 -4.47 -24.24 -3.36
N GLU A 370 -5.48 -24.01 -4.19
CA GLU A 370 -5.98 -22.68 -4.60
C GLU A 370 -7.22 -22.25 -3.81
N TRP A 371 -7.51 -22.88 -2.66
CA TRP A 371 -8.70 -22.57 -1.84
C TRP A 371 -8.83 -21.07 -1.53
N TYR A 372 -7.69 -20.38 -1.37
CA TYR A 372 -7.59 -18.95 -1.07
C TYR A 372 -8.15 -18.05 -2.19
N ARG A 373 -8.38 -18.58 -3.41
CA ARG A 373 -9.05 -17.84 -4.50
C ARG A 373 -10.57 -17.82 -4.38
N THR A 374 -11.13 -18.76 -3.62
CA THR A 374 -12.54 -18.82 -3.24
C THR A 374 -12.64 -19.11 -1.75
N PRO A 375 -12.11 -18.22 -0.91
CA PRO A 375 -12.00 -18.46 0.52
C PRO A 375 -13.38 -18.41 1.17
N ASN A 376 -13.58 -19.23 2.19
CA ASN A 376 -14.77 -19.25 3.02
C ASN A 376 -14.39 -18.87 4.44
N GLY A 377 -14.65 -17.61 4.81
CA GLY A 377 -14.34 -17.08 6.13
C GLY A 377 -15.59 -16.74 6.93
N THR A 378 -15.40 -16.06 8.06
CA THR A 378 -16.47 -15.60 8.96
C THR A 378 -16.57 -14.07 9.02
N GLY A 379 -15.70 -13.38 8.27
CA GLY A 379 -15.54 -11.93 8.28
C GLY A 379 -16.71 -11.18 7.62
N PRO A 380 -16.66 -9.84 7.67
CA PRO A 380 -17.78 -8.99 7.29
C PRO A 380 -18.03 -8.88 5.77
N TYR A 381 -17.13 -9.38 4.92
CA TYR A 381 -17.29 -9.39 3.46
C TYR A 381 -16.94 -10.77 2.88
N ILE A 382 -17.49 -11.04 1.70
CA ILE A 382 -17.23 -12.22 0.88
C ILE A 382 -16.45 -11.78 -0.35
N LEU A 383 -15.38 -12.49 -0.70
CA LEU A 383 -14.71 -12.33 -2.00
C LEU A 383 -15.58 -12.98 -3.09
N THR A 384 -16.23 -12.17 -3.92
CA THR A 384 -17.14 -12.66 -4.97
C THR A 384 -16.48 -12.79 -6.33
N ARG A 385 -15.39 -12.06 -6.57
CA ARG A 385 -14.61 -12.12 -7.81
C ARG A 385 -13.14 -11.81 -7.54
N TRP A 386 -12.26 -12.62 -8.11
CA TRP A 386 -10.83 -12.33 -8.20
C TRP A 386 -10.38 -12.59 -9.64
N GLU A 387 -10.05 -11.52 -10.33
CA GLU A 387 -9.42 -11.56 -11.66
C GLU A 387 -7.96 -11.24 -11.53
N SER A 388 -7.13 -12.25 -11.85
CA SER A 388 -5.70 -12.16 -11.60
C SER A 388 -5.08 -10.96 -12.30
N MET A 389 -4.32 -10.17 -11.55
CA MET A 389 -3.65 -8.94 -11.98
C MET A 389 -4.60 -7.83 -12.47
N VAL A 390 -5.91 -7.95 -12.22
CA VAL A 390 -6.94 -6.99 -12.67
C VAL A 390 -7.74 -6.43 -11.49
N SER A 391 -8.46 -7.29 -10.76
CA SER A 391 -9.32 -6.81 -9.66
C SER A 391 -9.66 -7.88 -8.63
N MET A 392 -9.98 -7.43 -7.41
CA MET A 392 -10.70 -8.21 -6.40
C MET A 392 -11.95 -7.46 -5.97
N VAL A 393 -13.08 -8.16 -5.91
CA VAL A 393 -14.39 -7.60 -5.55
C VAL A 393 -14.92 -8.31 -4.31
N TYR A 394 -15.22 -7.52 -3.30
CA TYR A 394 -15.76 -7.96 -2.02
C TYR A 394 -17.16 -7.40 -1.84
N GLU A 395 -18.12 -8.26 -1.53
CA GLU A 395 -19.49 -7.87 -1.19
C GLU A 395 -19.74 -8.06 0.30
N ARG A 396 -20.47 -7.14 0.91
CA ARG A 396 -20.81 -7.24 2.33
C ARG A 396 -21.57 -8.53 2.61
N PHE A 397 -21.15 -9.24 3.65
CA PHE A 397 -21.86 -10.43 4.08
C PHE A 397 -23.13 -10.06 4.85
N GLU A 398 -24.30 -10.26 4.23
CA GLU A 398 -25.58 -9.86 4.82
C GLU A 398 -25.99 -10.68 6.04
N ASP A 399 -25.39 -11.85 6.27
CA ASP A 399 -25.64 -12.65 7.48
C ASP A 399 -24.46 -12.55 8.48
N TYR A 400 -23.63 -11.51 8.36
CA TYR A 400 -22.55 -11.26 9.30
C TYR A 400 -23.07 -11.14 10.74
N HIS A 401 -22.36 -11.80 11.67
CA HIS A 401 -22.82 -12.01 13.03
C HIS A 401 -22.72 -10.76 13.92
N GLY A 402 -21.83 -9.82 13.57
CA GLY A 402 -21.65 -8.55 14.26
C GLY A 402 -22.31 -7.36 13.54
N ASP A 403 -21.86 -6.15 13.85
CA ASP A 403 -22.33 -4.96 13.15
C ASP A 403 -21.88 -4.97 11.69
N LYS A 404 -22.87 -4.94 10.80
CA LYS A 404 -22.65 -4.92 9.34
C LYS A 404 -21.90 -3.64 8.93
N PRO A 405 -20.85 -3.75 8.10
CA PRO A 405 -20.22 -2.58 7.52
C PRO A 405 -21.22 -1.72 6.74
N SER A 406 -21.03 -0.40 6.78
CA SER A 406 -21.92 0.53 6.07
C SER A 406 -21.78 0.44 4.55
N ILE A 407 -20.58 0.08 4.07
CA ILE A 407 -20.23 0.01 2.65
C ILE A 407 -20.65 -1.35 2.08
N PRO A 408 -21.53 -1.41 1.06
CA PRO A 408 -21.95 -2.67 0.47
C PRO A 408 -20.87 -3.42 -0.34
N MET A 409 -19.92 -2.70 -0.94
CA MET A 409 -18.92 -3.31 -1.82
C MET A 409 -17.56 -2.61 -1.71
N VAL A 410 -16.50 -3.41 -1.72
CA VAL A 410 -15.10 -2.95 -1.78
C VAL A 410 -14.48 -3.54 -3.03
N VAL A 411 -13.77 -2.72 -3.80
CA VAL A 411 -13.07 -3.13 -5.02
C VAL A 411 -11.61 -2.72 -4.90
N TYR A 412 -10.71 -3.68 -5.06
CA TYR A 412 -9.30 -3.41 -5.27
C TYR A 412 -8.99 -3.49 -6.77
N ASN A 413 -8.50 -2.40 -7.33
CA ASN A 413 -7.91 -2.38 -8.66
C ASN A 413 -6.45 -2.82 -8.56
N LEU A 414 -6.11 -3.95 -9.19
CA LEU A 414 -4.78 -4.55 -9.10
C LEU A 414 -3.89 -3.97 -10.20
N TYR A 415 -2.74 -3.41 -9.82
CA TYR A 415 -1.73 -2.89 -10.76
C TYR A 415 -2.28 -1.89 -11.80
N SER A 416 -3.23 -1.04 -11.41
CA SER A 416 -3.91 -0.09 -12.30
C SER A 416 -3.09 1.18 -12.66
N GLY A 417 -1.79 1.20 -12.34
CA GLY A 417 -0.87 2.31 -12.62
C GLY A 417 -0.48 3.11 -11.37
N ASP A 418 -0.11 4.37 -11.57
CA ASP A 418 0.26 5.29 -10.48
C ASP A 418 -0.97 5.61 -9.61
N SER A 419 -0.98 5.07 -8.39
CA SER A 419 -2.10 5.19 -7.45
C SER A 419 -2.41 6.63 -7.07
N PHE A 420 -1.38 7.45 -6.91
CA PHE A 420 -1.53 8.86 -6.56
C PHE A 420 -2.31 9.60 -7.66
N ARG A 421 -2.03 9.32 -8.94
CA ARG A 421 -2.81 9.88 -10.05
C ARG A 421 -4.23 9.32 -10.11
N LEU A 422 -4.42 8.02 -9.87
CA LEU A 422 -5.76 7.40 -9.80
C LEU A 422 -6.63 8.09 -8.73
N TYR A 423 -6.01 8.54 -7.64
CA TYR A 423 -6.70 9.31 -6.62
C TYR A 423 -7.08 10.71 -7.11
N GLU A 424 -6.18 11.42 -7.79
CA GLU A 424 -6.44 12.76 -8.33
C GLU A 424 -7.59 12.77 -9.36
N GLU A 425 -7.71 11.75 -10.19
CA GLU A 425 -8.84 11.62 -11.14
C GLU A 425 -10.13 11.05 -10.51
N GLY A 426 -10.06 10.59 -9.25
CA GLY A 426 -11.20 10.05 -8.50
C GLY A 426 -11.52 8.59 -8.80
N SER A 427 -10.58 7.82 -9.35
CA SER A 427 -10.69 6.37 -9.59
C SER A 427 -10.58 5.56 -8.30
N ILE A 428 -9.78 6.00 -7.33
CA ILE A 428 -9.67 5.41 -5.99
C ILE A 428 -9.97 6.43 -4.87
N ASP A 429 -10.30 5.91 -3.69
CA ASP A 429 -10.85 6.69 -2.56
C ASP A 429 -9.82 7.05 -1.49
N ILE A 430 -8.74 6.26 -1.38
CA ILE A 430 -7.68 6.38 -0.39
C ILE A 430 -6.35 6.07 -1.09
N VAL A 431 -5.29 6.83 -0.79
CA VAL A 431 -3.95 6.57 -1.33
C VAL A 431 -2.85 7.02 -0.37
N ASP A 432 -1.75 6.26 -0.34
CA ASP A 432 -0.51 6.67 0.32
C ASP A 432 0.23 7.73 -0.51
N VAL A 433 0.85 8.70 0.17
CA VAL A 433 1.65 9.76 -0.45
C VAL A 433 3.12 9.48 -0.21
N TYR A 434 3.84 9.16 -1.29
CA TYR A 434 5.30 8.99 -1.27
C TYR A 434 6.04 10.33 -1.20
N ASP A 435 7.29 10.30 -0.71
CA ASP A 435 8.10 11.47 -0.35
C ASP A 435 8.10 12.61 -1.37
N TYR A 436 8.22 12.28 -2.66
CA TYR A 436 8.29 13.25 -3.74
C TYR A 436 7.01 14.09 -3.94
N ASN A 437 5.87 13.63 -3.42
CA ASN A 437 4.59 14.35 -3.45
C ASN A 437 4.28 15.05 -2.13
N VAL A 438 4.95 14.70 -1.02
CA VAL A 438 4.63 15.19 0.33
C VAL A 438 4.76 16.72 0.41
N GLU A 439 5.83 17.31 -0.12
CA GLU A 439 6.02 18.77 -0.13
C GLU A 439 4.84 19.48 -0.83
N ARG A 440 4.42 18.96 -1.98
CA ARG A 440 3.32 19.52 -2.76
C ARG A 440 2.00 19.45 -2.02
N VAL A 441 1.59 18.27 -1.55
CA VAL A 441 0.28 18.11 -0.89
C VAL A 441 0.25 18.73 0.52
N SER A 442 1.42 18.99 1.11
CA SER A 442 1.54 19.71 2.38
C SER A 442 1.40 21.23 2.22
N ASP A 443 1.51 21.77 1.00
CA ASP A 443 1.29 23.20 0.73
C ASP A 443 -0.20 23.54 0.95
N PRO A 444 -0.55 24.48 1.85
CA PRO A 444 -1.95 24.88 2.08
C PRO A 444 -2.67 25.46 0.85
N SER A 445 -1.95 25.83 -0.20
CA SER A 445 -2.50 26.26 -1.49
C SER A 445 -2.81 25.11 -2.44
N ASP A 446 -2.22 23.93 -2.22
CA ASP A 446 -2.59 22.72 -2.95
C ASP A 446 -3.97 22.24 -2.47
N PRO A 447 -4.92 21.99 -3.37
CA PRO A 447 -6.25 21.55 -2.98
C PRO A 447 -6.29 20.23 -2.20
N LEU A 448 -5.34 19.32 -2.46
CA LEU A 448 -5.26 18.01 -1.80
C LEU A 448 -4.84 18.13 -0.34
N ASN A 449 -4.31 19.27 0.10
CA ASN A 449 -3.94 19.51 1.49
C ASN A 449 -5.10 19.29 2.46
N LYS A 450 -6.34 19.55 2.03
CA LYS A 450 -7.54 19.33 2.84
C LYS A 450 -7.95 17.87 2.97
N GLU A 451 -7.41 17.02 2.10
CA GLU A 451 -7.64 15.58 2.05
C GLU A 451 -6.49 14.81 2.72
N LEU A 452 -5.39 15.50 3.06
CA LEU A 452 -4.18 14.94 3.64
C LEU A 452 -4.35 14.66 5.14
N LEU A 453 -4.06 13.42 5.51
CA LEU A 453 -3.81 12.98 6.87
C LEU A 453 -2.31 12.69 7.02
N THR A 454 -1.74 13.13 8.14
CA THR A 454 -0.33 12.91 8.45
C THR A 454 -0.14 12.36 9.86
N GLY A 455 0.90 11.55 10.02
CA GLY A 455 1.23 10.91 11.28
C GLY A 455 2.64 10.32 11.27
N VAL A 456 2.96 9.62 12.35
CA VAL A 456 4.14 8.76 12.43
C VAL A 456 3.59 7.36 12.67
N SER A 457 3.89 6.44 11.76
CA SER A 457 3.51 5.04 11.95
C SER A 457 4.36 4.43 13.06
N LEU A 458 3.87 3.33 13.65
CA LEU A 458 4.69 2.56 14.58
C LEU A 458 5.65 1.64 13.82
N CYS A 459 6.44 2.21 12.91
CA CYS A 459 7.43 1.50 12.15
C CYS A 459 8.82 2.12 12.34
N THR A 460 9.85 1.29 12.45
CA THR A 460 11.26 1.71 12.52
C THR A 460 12.07 1.02 11.43
N SER A 461 12.77 1.82 10.63
CA SER A 461 13.74 1.37 9.62
C SER A 461 15.13 1.22 10.24
N TYR A 462 15.84 0.16 9.87
CA TYR A 462 17.19 -0.10 10.38
C TYR A 462 18.03 -0.95 9.42
N VAL A 463 19.36 -0.89 9.60
CA VAL A 463 20.31 -1.80 8.95
C VAL A 463 20.68 -2.91 9.93
N GLN A 464 20.40 -4.14 9.56
CA GLN A 464 20.71 -5.34 10.33
C GLN A 464 22.18 -5.75 10.14
N PHE A 465 22.86 -6.10 11.24
CA PHE A 465 24.15 -6.79 11.18
C PHE A 465 23.98 -8.24 11.65
N ASP A 466 24.58 -9.19 10.92
CA ASP A 466 24.76 -10.55 11.45
C ASP A 466 25.96 -10.55 12.41
N VAL A 467 25.67 -10.53 13.71
CA VAL A 467 26.70 -10.37 14.75
C VAL A 467 27.58 -11.61 14.91
N THR A 468 27.31 -12.69 14.19
CA THR A 468 28.16 -13.89 14.17
C THR A 468 29.19 -13.87 13.06
N LYS A 469 29.08 -12.94 12.10
CA LYS A 469 29.95 -12.83 10.94
C LYS A 469 30.94 -11.67 11.10
N ALA A 470 32.22 -11.96 10.83
CA ALA A 470 33.24 -10.93 10.75
C ALA A 470 32.88 -9.87 9.67
N PRO A 471 33.10 -8.56 9.93
CA PRO A 471 33.69 -7.99 11.13
C PRO A 471 32.67 -7.55 12.21
N PHE A 472 31.38 -7.84 12.03
CA PHE A 472 30.29 -7.41 12.92
C PHE A 472 30.16 -8.25 14.21
N ASP A 473 30.98 -9.29 14.34
CA ASP A 473 31.22 -10.06 15.55
C ASP A 473 32.11 -9.33 16.59
N ASP A 474 32.37 -8.04 16.38
CA ASP A 474 32.91 -7.10 17.38
C ASP A 474 31.97 -5.90 17.53
N VAL A 475 31.50 -5.65 18.76
CA VAL A 475 30.60 -4.53 19.09
C VAL A 475 31.18 -3.18 18.68
N LYS A 476 32.50 -2.98 18.78
CA LYS A 476 33.13 -1.72 18.41
C LYS A 476 33.06 -1.47 16.91
N VAL A 477 33.09 -2.52 16.10
CA VAL A 477 32.90 -2.41 14.65
C VAL A 477 31.47 -1.99 14.35
N ARG A 478 30.46 -2.61 14.97
CA ARG A 478 29.06 -2.23 14.75
C ARG A 478 28.77 -0.78 15.18
N GLN A 479 29.30 -0.37 16.33
CA GLN A 479 29.26 1.03 16.77
C GLN A 479 29.97 1.95 15.78
N ALA A 480 31.13 1.56 15.23
CA ALA A 480 31.84 2.36 14.24
C ALA A 480 31.03 2.57 12.95
N PHE A 481 30.42 1.51 12.42
CA PHE A 481 29.54 1.60 11.24
C PHE A 481 28.33 2.49 11.51
N THR A 482 27.82 2.48 12.74
CA THR A 482 26.73 3.35 13.19
C THR A 482 27.15 4.81 13.24
N HIS A 483 28.24 5.13 13.94
CA HIS A 483 28.80 6.48 14.03
C HIS A 483 29.26 7.05 12.67
N ALA A 484 29.56 6.18 11.69
CA ALA A 484 29.99 6.59 10.35
C ALA A 484 28.85 6.95 9.40
N PHE A 485 27.58 6.76 9.78
CA PHE A 485 26.43 7.07 8.93
C PHE A 485 25.74 8.37 9.39
N ASP A 486 25.66 9.35 8.50
CA ASP A 486 25.03 10.64 8.78
C ASP A 486 23.52 10.56 8.51
N LYS A 487 22.77 10.12 9.54
CA LYS A 487 21.31 9.96 9.47
C LYS A 487 20.62 11.25 9.07
N THR A 488 20.99 12.37 9.69
CA THR A 488 20.40 13.68 9.40
C THR A 488 20.55 14.05 7.93
N LYS A 489 21.75 13.87 7.37
CA LYS A 489 21.99 14.13 5.95
C LYS A 489 21.25 13.16 5.02
N TYR A 490 21.13 11.89 5.42
CA TYR A 490 20.36 10.92 4.65
C TYR A 490 18.87 11.29 4.61
N LEU A 491 18.27 11.63 5.75
CA LEU A 491 16.88 12.07 5.84
C LEU A 491 16.64 13.35 5.00
N ASP A 492 17.55 14.31 5.07
CA ASP A 492 17.43 15.57 4.33
C ASP A 492 17.52 15.39 2.82
N VAL A 493 18.56 14.68 2.36
CA VAL A 493 18.89 14.62 0.93
C VAL A 493 18.11 13.53 0.18
N VAL A 494 17.81 12.40 0.85
CA VAL A 494 17.18 11.24 0.20
C VAL A 494 15.69 11.18 0.50
N LEU A 495 15.29 11.42 1.74
CA LEU A 495 13.91 11.27 2.21
C LEU A 495 13.17 12.61 2.33
N MET A 496 13.80 13.73 1.93
CA MET A 496 13.18 15.07 1.94
C MET A 496 12.60 15.48 3.33
N ASN A 497 13.15 14.94 4.42
CA ASN A 497 12.69 15.12 5.80
C ASN A 497 11.21 14.75 6.04
N THR A 498 10.67 13.74 5.34
CA THR A 498 9.31 13.21 5.58
C THR A 498 9.25 12.28 6.80
N ASP A 499 10.37 11.65 7.16
CA ASP A 499 10.52 10.72 8.29
C ASP A 499 11.15 11.34 9.55
N VAL A 500 11.03 10.64 10.68
CA VAL A 500 11.58 11.06 11.97
C VAL A 500 12.86 10.28 12.30
N ALA A 501 13.98 10.95 12.57
CA ALA A 501 15.23 10.27 12.92
C ALA A 501 15.08 9.33 14.13
N ALA A 502 15.51 8.08 13.99
CA ALA A 502 15.42 7.07 15.05
C ALA A 502 16.69 7.06 15.90
N LYS A 503 16.51 7.07 17.23
CA LYS A 503 17.60 6.83 18.19
C LYS A 503 17.62 5.38 18.69
N GLY A 504 16.46 4.74 18.71
CA GLY A 504 16.25 3.38 19.19
C GLY A 504 15.19 2.66 18.37
N ILE A 505 14.68 1.59 18.93
CA ILE A 505 13.76 0.70 18.24
C ILE A 505 12.31 1.19 18.35
N TYR A 506 11.93 1.81 19.47
CA TYR A 506 10.53 2.21 19.70
C TYR A 506 10.19 3.51 18.96
N PRO A 507 9.18 3.53 18.07
CA PRO A 507 8.68 4.75 17.44
C PRO A 507 7.95 5.69 18.40
N PRO A 508 7.81 6.98 18.06
CA PRO A 508 6.92 7.89 18.74
C PRO A 508 5.51 7.30 18.89
N ALA A 509 4.85 7.57 20.02
CA ALA A 509 3.53 7.04 20.41
C ALA A 509 3.47 5.55 20.80
N LEU A 510 4.54 4.75 20.64
CA LEU A 510 4.59 3.43 21.26
C LEU A 510 4.75 3.59 22.79
N PRO A 511 3.98 2.87 23.62
CA PRO A 511 4.35 2.69 25.02
C PRO A 511 5.80 2.21 25.11
N GLY A 512 6.61 2.76 26.01
CA GLY A 512 8.05 2.46 26.07
C GLY A 512 8.95 3.50 25.42
N PHE A 513 8.47 4.26 24.43
CA PHE A 513 9.24 5.35 23.81
C PHE A 513 9.78 6.34 24.84
N SER A 514 11.07 6.67 24.74
CA SER A 514 11.74 7.63 25.62
C SER A 514 12.50 8.69 24.82
N GLN A 515 12.17 9.96 25.04
CA GLN A 515 12.93 11.08 24.47
C GLN A 515 14.33 11.20 25.08
N GLU A 516 14.52 10.66 26.30
CA GLU A 516 15.77 10.69 27.06
C GLU A 516 16.76 9.60 26.62
N LEU A 517 16.39 8.75 25.65
CA LEU A 517 17.30 7.76 25.09
C LEU A 517 18.49 8.45 24.41
N GLU A 518 19.70 8.11 24.85
CA GLU A 518 20.93 8.50 24.19
C GLU A 518 21.22 7.50 23.06
N GLY A 519 21.41 8.03 21.85
CA GLY A 519 21.72 7.22 20.66
C GLY A 519 23.22 7.25 20.33
N LEU A 520 23.59 6.48 19.31
CA LEU A 520 24.91 6.57 18.69
C LEU A 520 24.87 7.63 17.58
N ASP A 521 25.28 8.86 17.92
CA ASP A 521 25.24 9.99 17.01
C ASP A 521 26.35 9.95 15.95
N TYR A 522 26.17 10.66 14.83
CA TYR A 522 27.18 10.72 13.77
C TYR A 522 28.51 11.32 14.25
N ASP A 523 29.57 10.51 14.26
CA ASP A 523 30.94 10.90 14.63
C ASP A 523 31.98 10.02 13.90
N PRO A 524 32.42 10.40 12.69
CA PRO A 524 33.43 9.66 11.94
C PRO A 524 34.78 9.52 12.64
N ASP A 525 35.16 10.46 13.50
CA ASP A 525 36.42 10.38 14.24
C ASP A 525 36.34 9.29 15.31
N ARG A 526 35.23 9.26 16.07
CA ARG A 526 34.96 8.18 17.03
C ARG A 526 34.83 6.84 16.33
N ALA A 527 34.20 6.80 15.16
CA ALA A 527 34.08 5.59 14.35
C ALA A 527 35.45 4.99 14.00
N ARG A 528 36.39 5.80 13.51
CA ARG A 528 37.77 5.36 13.23
C ARG A 528 38.51 4.91 14.48
N GLN A 529 38.31 5.61 15.61
CA GLN A 529 38.90 5.21 16.89
C GLN A 529 38.39 3.84 17.35
N LEU A 530 37.08 3.59 17.23
CA LEU A 530 36.47 2.31 17.59
C LEU A 530 37.01 1.14 16.75
N ILE A 531 37.25 1.34 15.45
CA ILE A 531 37.91 0.34 14.60
C ILE A 531 39.33 0.06 15.10
N ALA A 532 40.09 1.10 15.46
CA ALA A 532 41.44 0.94 16.00
C ALA A 532 41.46 0.19 17.36
N GLU A 533 40.41 0.37 18.16
CA GLU A 533 40.22 -0.30 19.45
C GLU A 533 39.56 -1.69 19.34
N SER A 534 39.07 -2.07 18.17
CA SER A 534 38.45 -3.37 17.89
C SER A 534 39.49 -4.49 17.79
N LYS A 535 39.04 -5.74 17.82
CA LYS A 535 39.90 -6.91 17.61
C LYS A 535 40.55 -6.96 16.22
N TYR A 536 40.02 -6.21 15.26
CA TYR A 536 40.56 -6.09 13.91
C TYR A 536 41.64 -5.00 13.80
N ALA A 537 41.62 -4.01 14.70
CA ALA A 537 42.53 -2.86 14.77
C ALA A 537 42.62 -1.95 13.53
N SER A 538 42.18 -2.39 12.35
CA SER A 538 42.19 -1.62 11.10
C SER A 538 41.22 -2.20 10.07
N VAL A 539 40.79 -1.37 9.12
CA VAL A 539 39.85 -1.77 8.04
C VAL A 539 40.46 -2.76 7.05
N GLU A 540 41.78 -2.79 6.88
CA GLU A 540 42.47 -3.75 6.02
C GLU A 540 42.42 -5.19 6.56
N ALA A 541 42.06 -5.36 7.84
CA ALA A 541 41.84 -6.68 8.45
C ALA A 541 40.39 -7.17 8.28
N PHE A 542 39.48 -6.34 7.76
CA PHE A 542 38.11 -6.75 7.50
C PHE A 542 38.04 -7.72 6.32
N PRO A 543 37.17 -8.75 6.39
CA PRO A 543 36.80 -9.49 5.20
C PRO A 543 36.02 -8.58 4.23
N GLU A 544 35.75 -9.09 3.03
CA GLU A 544 34.75 -8.46 2.16
C GLU A 544 33.42 -8.32 2.92
N ILE A 545 32.82 -7.13 2.84
CA ILE A 545 31.54 -6.80 3.46
C ILE A 545 30.46 -6.80 2.39
N VAL A 546 29.45 -7.65 2.56
CA VAL A 546 28.36 -7.82 1.59
C VAL A 546 27.05 -7.30 2.17
N ILE A 547 26.42 -6.34 1.48
CA ILE A 547 25.06 -5.88 1.74
C ILE A 547 24.10 -6.63 0.83
N SER A 548 23.14 -7.35 1.41
CA SER A 548 22.08 -8.03 0.68
C SER A 548 20.81 -7.20 0.67
N THR A 549 20.24 -6.99 -0.51
CA THR A 549 19.00 -6.24 -0.72
C THR A 549 18.14 -6.86 -1.82
N ALA A 550 16.84 -6.55 -1.82
CA ALA A 550 15.92 -6.94 -2.87
C ALA A 550 15.88 -5.87 -3.97
N GLY A 551 15.86 -6.29 -5.23
CA GLY A 551 15.76 -5.37 -6.35
C GLY A 551 15.96 -6.04 -7.71
N TYR A 552 15.57 -5.33 -8.77
CA TYR A 552 15.75 -5.79 -10.15
C TYR A 552 17.03 -5.20 -10.77
N GLY A 553 17.82 -6.08 -11.40
CA GLY A 553 19.00 -5.66 -12.17
C GLY A 553 20.10 -5.02 -11.32
N SER A 554 20.78 -4.00 -11.86
CA SER A 554 21.88 -3.30 -11.17
C SER A 554 21.43 -2.07 -10.38
N TYR A 555 20.12 -1.86 -10.19
CA TYR A 555 19.60 -0.74 -9.42
C TYR A 555 19.87 -0.99 -7.93
N ALA A 556 20.78 -0.21 -7.35
CA ALA A 556 20.99 -0.20 -5.91
C ALA A 556 19.99 0.77 -5.28
N ASP A 557 19.28 0.29 -4.26
CA ASP A 557 18.42 1.10 -3.43
C ASP A 557 19.15 2.36 -2.91
N SER A 558 18.41 3.46 -2.72
CA SER A 558 18.98 4.76 -2.34
C SER A 558 19.66 4.73 -0.97
N LEU A 559 19.13 3.93 -0.02
CA LEU A 559 19.75 3.69 1.28
C LEU A 559 21.08 2.94 1.12
N VAL A 560 21.11 1.87 0.32
CA VAL A 560 22.32 1.08 0.08
C VAL A 560 23.41 1.93 -0.56
N SER A 561 23.03 2.80 -1.49
CA SER A 561 23.94 3.75 -2.12
C SER A 561 24.50 4.76 -1.10
N ALA A 562 23.65 5.29 -0.20
CA ALA A 562 24.07 6.20 0.87
C ALA A 562 25.00 5.51 1.89
N LEU A 563 24.69 4.28 2.31
CA LEU A 563 25.53 3.47 3.20
C LEU A 563 26.91 3.25 2.58
N SER A 564 26.96 2.80 1.32
CA SER A 564 28.21 2.56 0.60
C SER A 564 29.05 3.84 0.48
N ASP A 565 28.44 4.97 0.14
CA ASP A 565 29.16 6.24 -0.02
C ASP A 565 29.69 6.77 1.31
N MET A 566 28.85 6.77 2.36
CA MET A 566 29.23 7.29 3.67
C MET A 566 30.27 6.42 4.37
N TRP A 567 30.12 5.08 4.35
CA TRP A 567 31.14 4.19 4.91
C TRP A 567 32.46 4.26 4.14
N GLN A 568 32.43 4.42 2.81
CA GLN A 568 33.65 4.64 2.04
C GLN A 568 34.33 5.96 2.39
N LYS A 569 33.58 7.06 2.55
CA LYS A 569 34.13 8.38 2.89
C LYS A 569 34.65 8.45 4.32
N ASN A 570 33.92 7.87 5.26
CA ASN A 570 34.16 8.05 6.70
C ASN A 570 35.10 6.98 7.27
N LEU A 571 35.08 5.76 6.73
CA LEU A 571 35.89 4.64 7.21
C LEU A 571 36.92 4.15 6.18
N GLY A 572 36.80 4.53 4.90
CA GLY A 572 37.65 4.00 3.84
C GLY A 572 37.23 2.61 3.34
N ILE A 573 36.02 2.15 3.68
CA ILE A 573 35.54 0.79 3.44
C ILE A 573 34.69 0.73 2.17
N SER A 574 35.02 -0.19 1.27
CA SER A 574 34.17 -0.56 0.14
C SER A 574 33.27 -1.74 0.51
N VAL A 575 31.99 -1.66 0.16
CA VAL A 575 31.02 -2.75 0.34
C VAL A 575 30.61 -3.33 -1.01
N THR A 576 30.33 -4.63 -1.04
CA THR A 576 29.78 -5.32 -2.20
C THR A 576 28.27 -5.42 -2.05
N VAL A 577 27.51 -5.01 -3.07
CA VAL A 577 26.05 -5.09 -3.06
C VAL A 577 25.59 -6.37 -3.76
N ARG A 578 24.93 -7.24 -3.01
CA ARG A 578 24.23 -8.43 -3.50
C ARG A 578 22.76 -8.08 -3.72
N ASN A 579 22.41 -7.68 -4.94
CA ASN A 579 21.03 -7.37 -5.33
C ASN A 579 20.31 -8.64 -5.79
N LEU A 580 19.26 -9.04 -5.10
CA LEU A 580 18.52 -10.28 -5.33
C LEU A 580 17.14 -9.97 -5.89
N ASP A 581 16.68 -10.78 -6.85
CA ASP A 581 15.28 -10.74 -7.29
C ASP A 581 14.35 -10.89 -6.06
N PRO A 582 13.26 -10.10 -5.94
CA PRO A 582 12.41 -10.10 -4.75
C PRO A 582 11.91 -11.47 -4.31
N ASN A 583 11.55 -12.37 -5.24
CA ASN A 583 11.12 -13.72 -4.87
C ASN A 583 12.28 -14.54 -4.27
N THR A 584 13.48 -14.40 -4.85
CA THR A 584 14.70 -15.04 -4.32
C THR A 584 15.07 -14.45 -2.96
N PHE A 585 14.92 -13.14 -2.78
CA PHE A 585 15.16 -12.48 -1.50
C PHE A 585 14.19 -12.98 -0.42
N LEU A 586 12.90 -13.14 -0.75
CA LEU A 586 11.90 -13.72 0.14
C LEU A 586 12.20 -15.19 0.47
N GLU A 587 12.61 -15.98 -0.52
CA GLU A 587 13.02 -17.37 -0.30
C GLU A 587 14.25 -17.46 0.62
N GLN A 588 15.30 -16.69 0.35
CA GLN A 588 16.48 -16.63 1.23
C GLN A 588 16.15 -16.11 2.62
N SER A 589 15.24 -15.13 2.71
CA SER A 589 14.72 -14.64 3.97
C SER A 589 14.00 -15.73 4.76
N SER A 590 13.21 -16.58 4.10
CA SER A 590 12.57 -17.75 4.74
C SER A 590 13.58 -18.79 5.21
N GLN A 591 14.75 -18.87 4.57
CA GLN A 591 15.87 -19.74 4.96
C GLN A 591 16.82 -19.09 5.98
N GLN A 592 16.49 -17.91 6.47
CA GLN A 592 17.32 -17.11 7.37
C GLN A 592 18.71 -16.72 6.82
N ASP A 593 18.90 -16.72 5.49
CA ASP A 593 20.14 -16.26 4.84
C ASP A 593 20.07 -14.77 4.47
N TYR A 594 20.12 -13.91 5.48
CA TYR A 594 20.06 -12.46 5.32
C TYR A 594 21.40 -11.81 4.89
N GLY A 595 22.48 -12.59 4.77
CA GLY A 595 23.83 -12.08 4.51
C GLY A 595 24.55 -11.54 5.75
N GLN A 596 25.59 -10.70 5.56
CA GLN A 596 26.30 -10.03 6.66
C GLN A 596 25.62 -8.74 7.09
N VAL A 597 25.08 -8.01 6.11
CA VAL A 597 24.36 -6.76 6.27
C VAL A 597 23.11 -6.81 5.40
N THR A 598 21.97 -6.39 5.93
CA THR A 598 20.76 -6.17 5.13
C THR A 598 19.96 -4.98 5.66
N THR A 599 19.13 -4.39 4.82
CA THR A 599 18.26 -3.26 5.16
C THR A 599 16.84 -3.79 5.38
N THR A 600 16.22 -3.43 6.49
CA THR A 600 14.85 -3.87 6.80
C THR A 600 14.16 -2.88 7.73
N GLY A 601 12.92 -3.19 8.11
CA GLY A 601 12.16 -2.41 9.07
C GLY A 601 11.20 -3.30 9.83
N TRP A 602 10.69 -2.79 10.93
CA TRP A 602 9.64 -3.43 11.71
C TRP A 602 8.52 -2.46 11.97
N CYS A 603 7.29 -2.92 11.77
CA CYS A 603 6.07 -2.20 12.09
C CYS A 603 5.35 -2.92 13.22
N ALA A 604 4.74 -2.14 14.13
CA ALA A 604 3.98 -2.70 15.23
C ALA A 604 2.78 -3.48 14.71
N ASP A 605 2.75 -4.78 14.97
CA ASP A 605 1.57 -5.63 14.75
C ASP A 605 0.52 -5.36 15.82
N TYR A 606 0.98 -4.91 16.99
CA TYR A 606 0.19 -4.38 18.10
C TYR A 606 1.04 -3.39 18.93
N PRO A 607 0.42 -2.42 19.62
CA PRO A 607 1.13 -1.28 20.20
C PRO A 607 1.79 -1.61 21.54
N ASP A 608 2.75 -2.55 21.55
CA ASP A 608 3.43 -3.02 22.74
C ASP A 608 4.96 -3.18 22.51
N PRO A 609 5.83 -2.77 23.46
CA PRO A 609 7.29 -2.96 23.38
C PRO A 609 7.75 -4.40 23.10
N GLU A 610 7.00 -5.39 23.57
CA GLU A 610 7.32 -6.82 23.38
C GLU A 610 7.37 -7.18 21.89
N ASN A 611 6.46 -6.62 21.09
CA ASN A 611 6.42 -6.84 19.63
C ASN A 611 7.68 -6.35 18.91
N PHE A 612 8.47 -5.49 19.56
CA PHE A 612 9.75 -5.01 19.07
C PHE A 612 10.91 -5.74 19.72
N ALA A 613 11.09 -5.60 21.04
CA ALA A 613 12.31 -6.02 21.70
C ALA A 613 12.42 -7.54 21.89
N ASP A 614 11.35 -8.22 22.30
CA ASP A 614 11.34 -9.69 22.40
C ASP A 614 11.41 -10.32 21.02
N VAL A 615 10.55 -9.89 20.10
CA VAL A 615 10.42 -10.49 18.76
C VAL A 615 11.71 -10.34 17.94
N LEU A 616 12.43 -9.21 18.05
CA LEU A 616 13.60 -8.93 17.21
C LEU A 616 14.95 -9.21 17.87
N PHE A 617 15.06 -9.19 19.20
CA PHE A 617 16.38 -9.22 19.87
C PHE A 617 16.54 -10.25 20.96
N HIS A 618 15.48 -10.97 21.37
CA HIS A 618 15.66 -12.15 22.22
C HIS A 618 16.43 -13.22 21.45
N THR A 619 17.38 -13.90 22.12
CA THR A 619 18.29 -14.87 21.50
C THR A 619 17.56 -15.96 20.70
N ASP A 620 16.46 -16.48 21.26
CA ASP A 620 15.69 -17.57 20.65
C ASP A 620 14.52 -17.10 19.75
N ALA A 621 14.38 -15.79 19.49
CA ALA A 621 13.27 -15.28 18.70
C ALA A 621 13.45 -15.56 17.21
N GLN A 622 12.38 -16.01 16.54
CA GLN A 622 12.40 -16.34 15.11
C GLN A 622 12.74 -15.14 14.21
N MET A 623 12.36 -13.92 14.63
CA MET A 623 12.62 -12.68 13.90
C MET A 623 13.94 -12.00 14.30
N ASN A 624 14.77 -12.64 15.13
CA ASN A 624 16.14 -12.21 15.39
C ASN A 624 17.05 -12.56 14.21
N LYS A 625 16.89 -11.82 13.12
CA LYS A 625 17.57 -12.04 11.83
C LYS A 625 19.08 -11.79 11.85
N GLY A 626 19.59 -11.23 12.95
CA GLY A 626 20.99 -10.81 13.11
C GLY A 626 21.79 -11.79 13.96
N ASN A 627 21.16 -12.89 14.41
CA ASN A 627 21.74 -13.87 15.32
C ASN A 627 22.30 -13.21 16.60
N TYR A 628 21.63 -12.15 17.07
CA TYR A 628 22.08 -11.41 18.23
C TYR A 628 21.83 -12.20 19.51
N THR A 629 22.80 -12.19 20.42
CA THR A 629 22.70 -12.93 21.69
C THR A 629 23.24 -12.07 22.82
N ASN A 630 22.41 -11.85 23.83
CA ASN A 630 22.82 -11.15 25.05
C ASN A 630 22.01 -11.66 26.24
N LEU A 631 22.64 -12.46 27.10
CA LEU A 631 21.97 -13.10 28.24
C LEU A 631 21.47 -12.11 29.31
N VAL A 632 21.99 -10.88 29.34
CA VAL A 632 21.48 -9.83 30.24
C VAL A 632 20.21 -9.25 29.66
N LEU A 633 20.21 -8.93 28.35
CA LEU A 633 19.02 -8.51 27.63
C LEU A 633 17.92 -9.56 27.73
N ASP A 634 18.21 -10.82 27.42
CA ASP A 634 17.25 -11.92 27.46
C ASP A 634 16.52 -11.90 28.81
N ARG A 635 17.25 -11.96 29.93
CA ARG A 635 16.67 -11.93 31.29
C ARG A 635 15.79 -10.72 31.58
N ILE A 636 16.10 -9.55 31.02
CA ILE A 636 15.28 -8.34 31.19
C ILE A 636 13.97 -8.52 30.41
N LEU A 637 14.06 -8.99 29.16
CA LEU A 637 12.89 -9.29 28.32
C LEU A 637 12.01 -10.38 28.96
N GLU A 638 12.61 -11.44 29.52
CA GLU A 638 11.85 -12.51 30.19
C GLU A 638 11.08 -12.01 31.42
N GLN A 639 11.63 -11.04 32.14
CA GLN A 639 10.95 -10.38 33.26
C GLN A 639 9.86 -9.44 32.77
N ALA A 640 10.16 -8.62 31.75
CA ALA A 640 9.25 -7.61 31.23
C ALA A 640 7.98 -8.23 30.64
N ARG A 641 8.11 -9.37 29.94
CA ARG A 641 6.98 -10.01 29.26
C ARG A 641 5.93 -10.65 30.18
N VAL A 642 6.25 -10.80 31.48
CA VAL A 642 5.33 -11.34 32.50
C VAL A 642 5.02 -10.36 33.64
N GLU A 643 5.53 -9.12 33.59
CA GLU A 643 5.32 -8.12 34.64
C GLU A 643 3.93 -7.46 34.48
N PRO A 644 3.02 -7.62 35.46
CA PRO A 644 1.68 -7.03 35.39
C PRO A 644 1.64 -5.52 35.67
N ASP A 645 2.64 -4.96 36.37
CA ASP A 645 2.72 -3.52 36.60
C ASP A 645 3.24 -2.80 35.35
N VAL A 646 2.35 -2.03 34.70
CA VAL A 646 2.64 -1.34 33.43
C VAL A 646 3.86 -0.43 33.54
N ALA A 647 4.06 0.28 34.65
CA ALA A 647 5.17 1.22 34.80
C ALA A 647 6.51 0.49 34.93
N LYS A 648 6.57 -0.58 35.74
CA LYS A 648 7.77 -1.43 35.85
C LYS A 648 8.09 -2.14 34.54
N ARG A 649 7.05 -2.62 33.85
CA ARG A 649 7.20 -3.28 32.55
C ARG A 649 7.82 -2.33 31.52
N ILE A 650 7.31 -1.10 31.43
CA ILE A 650 7.88 -0.05 30.57
C ILE A 650 9.33 0.25 30.93
N ASP A 651 9.66 0.38 32.22
CA ASP A 651 11.03 0.61 32.67
C ASP A 651 11.99 -0.52 32.26
N LEU A 652 11.57 -1.79 32.39
CA LEU A 652 12.35 -2.93 31.91
C LEU A 652 12.58 -2.88 30.39
N TYR A 653 11.57 -2.54 29.60
CA TYR A 653 11.71 -2.40 28.14
C TYR A 653 12.61 -1.23 27.72
N GLN A 654 12.62 -0.15 28.50
CA GLN A 654 13.55 0.97 28.29
C GLN A 654 14.99 0.60 28.67
N GLN A 655 15.18 -0.24 29.70
CA GLN A 655 16.50 -0.80 30.02
C GLN A 655 16.99 -1.74 28.90
N ALA A 656 16.10 -2.57 28.37
CA ALA A 656 16.39 -3.43 27.21
C ALA A 656 16.82 -2.62 25.98
N GLU A 657 16.07 -1.56 25.64
CA GLU A 657 16.40 -0.69 24.51
C GLU A 657 17.77 -0.02 24.64
N LYS A 658 18.16 0.41 25.85
CA LYS A 658 19.51 0.95 26.10
C LYS A 658 20.60 -0.05 25.75
N ILE A 659 20.46 -1.31 26.19
CA ILE A 659 21.43 -2.38 25.85
C ILE A 659 21.48 -2.58 24.34
N ILE A 660 20.33 -2.63 23.67
CA ILE A 660 20.25 -2.80 22.21
C ILE A 660 20.96 -1.65 21.49
N VAL A 661 20.69 -0.39 21.86
CA VAL A 661 21.34 0.77 21.24
C VAL A 661 22.84 0.79 21.51
N GLU A 662 23.26 0.52 22.76
CA GLU A 662 24.66 0.51 23.15
C GLU A 662 25.46 -0.59 22.44
N GLU A 663 24.90 -1.79 22.29
CA GLU A 663 25.58 -2.91 21.61
C GLU A 663 25.42 -2.89 20.08
N ALA A 664 24.60 -1.99 19.54
CA ALA A 664 24.41 -1.75 18.11
C ALA A 664 24.28 -3.03 17.26
N PRO A 665 23.40 -4.01 17.59
CA PRO A 665 23.14 -5.14 16.72
C PRO A 665 22.54 -4.69 15.38
N VAL A 666 21.95 -3.48 15.35
CA VAL A 666 21.45 -2.79 14.17
C VAL A 666 21.84 -1.31 14.20
N LEU A 667 21.86 -0.68 13.03
CA LEU A 667 21.88 0.78 12.86
C LEU A 667 20.43 1.27 12.69
N PHE A 668 19.85 1.91 13.71
CA PHE A 668 18.53 2.56 13.59
C PHE A 668 18.61 3.80 12.70
N LEU A 669 17.69 3.92 11.74
CA LEU A 669 17.69 4.99 10.73
C LEU A 669 16.62 6.04 11.03
N TYR A 670 15.35 5.67 10.89
CA TYR A 670 14.20 6.56 11.05
C TYR A 670 12.94 5.78 11.44
N HIS A 671 12.00 6.47 12.07
CA HIS A 671 10.61 6.06 12.22
C HIS A 671 9.82 6.64 11.05
N TYR A 672 8.98 5.81 10.42
CA TYR A 672 8.31 6.16 9.18
C TYR A 672 7.25 7.25 9.39
N GLY A 673 7.37 8.34 8.64
CA GLY A 673 6.27 9.27 8.43
C GLY A 673 5.15 8.61 7.64
N ASP A 674 3.91 8.91 8.01
CA ASP A 674 2.74 8.38 7.33
C ASP A 674 1.91 9.53 6.75
N PHE A 675 1.64 9.45 5.45
CA PHE A 675 0.97 10.50 4.68
C PHE A 675 -0.05 9.83 3.76
N GLN A 676 -1.33 10.12 3.97
CA GLN A 676 -2.41 9.52 3.19
C GLN A 676 -3.41 10.58 2.75
N LEU A 677 -3.88 10.48 1.51
CA LEU A 677 -5.01 11.26 1.03
C LEU A 677 -6.27 10.39 1.14
N VAL A 678 -7.33 10.97 1.73
CA VAL A 678 -8.62 10.32 1.90
C VAL A 678 -9.72 11.20 1.35
N LYS A 679 -10.52 10.66 0.43
CA LYS A 679 -11.60 11.44 -0.18
C LYS A 679 -12.58 11.95 0.88
N PRO A 680 -13.04 13.20 0.77
CA PRO A 680 -13.82 13.85 1.84
C PRO A 680 -15.17 13.17 2.12
N TYR A 681 -15.70 12.38 1.18
CA TYR A 681 -16.92 11.59 1.38
C TYR A 681 -16.69 10.28 2.14
N ILE A 682 -15.44 9.83 2.32
CA ILE A 682 -15.12 8.69 3.17
C ILE A 682 -15.13 9.16 4.63
N LYS A 683 -16.00 8.57 5.44
CA LYS A 683 -16.12 8.87 6.87
C LYS A 683 -15.68 7.67 7.71
N GLY A 684 -15.18 7.95 8.91
CA GLY A 684 -14.69 6.92 9.84
C GLY A 684 -13.24 6.50 9.59
N TYR A 685 -12.55 7.14 8.64
CA TYR A 685 -11.13 6.89 8.41
C TYR A 685 -10.29 7.35 9.61
N ILE A 686 -9.34 6.52 10.02
CA ILE A 686 -8.37 6.83 11.06
C ILE A 686 -7.00 6.48 10.50
N LEU A 687 -6.04 7.39 10.60
CA LEU A 687 -4.66 7.06 10.28
C LEU A 687 -4.12 6.13 11.38
N SER A 688 -4.24 4.82 11.17
CA SER A 688 -3.90 3.82 12.18
C SER A 688 -2.39 3.63 12.24
N PRO A 689 -1.79 3.74 13.44
CA PRO A 689 -0.37 3.46 13.63
C PRO A 689 0.00 1.96 13.54
N VAL A 690 -0.99 1.06 13.57
CA VAL A 690 -0.80 -0.40 13.51
C VAL A 690 -1.46 -0.99 12.26
N SER A 691 -0.77 -1.94 11.63
CA SER A 691 -1.16 -2.55 10.34
C SER A 691 -2.34 -3.53 10.45
N THR A 692 -2.61 -4.04 11.65
CA THR A 692 -3.63 -5.05 11.94
C THR A 692 -5.02 -4.46 12.22
N TYR A 693 -5.18 -3.13 12.18
CA TYR A 693 -6.48 -2.50 12.38
C TYR A 693 -7.40 -2.71 11.16
N PRO A 694 -8.61 -3.31 11.32
CA PRO A 694 -9.51 -3.61 10.21
C PRO A 694 -10.30 -2.36 9.76
N GLN A 695 -9.58 -1.37 9.24
CA GLN A 695 -10.06 -0.02 8.89
C GLN A 695 -11.39 -0.02 8.14
N ILE A 696 -11.51 -0.84 7.09
CA ILE A 696 -12.63 -0.84 6.13
C ILE A 696 -13.97 -1.14 6.79
N ARG A 697 -13.99 -1.97 7.84
CA ARG A 697 -15.21 -2.34 8.58
C ARG A 697 -15.90 -1.10 9.18
N TYR A 698 -15.13 -0.09 9.55
CA TYR A 698 -15.61 1.12 10.24
C TYR A 698 -15.84 2.30 9.30
N LEU A 699 -15.65 2.12 7.99
CA LEU A 699 -15.86 3.18 7.01
C LEU A 699 -17.33 3.30 6.60
N SER A 700 -17.69 4.51 6.17
CA SER A 700 -18.95 4.78 5.47
C SER A 700 -18.72 5.80 4.36
N ILE A 701 -19.61 5.81 3.36
CA ILE A 701 -19.59 6.76 2.25
C ILE A 701 -20.73 7.75 2.44
N ASP A 702 -20.42 9.04 2.49
CA ASP A 702 -21.40 10.13 2.48
C ASP A 702 -22.01 10.25 1.08
N GLN A 703 -23.19 9.64 0.90
CA GLN A 703 -23.89 9.62 -0.39
C GLN A 703 -24.33 11.02 -0.84
N SER A 704 -24.53 11.96 0.08
CA SER A 704 -24.94 13.34 -0.27
C SER A 704 -23.86 14.14 -0.99
N TYR A 705 -22.61 13.68 -0.95
CA TYR A 705 -21.51 14.25 -1.74
C TYR A 705 -21.73 14.11 -3.26
N TRP A 706 -22.51 13.11 -3.66
CA TRP A 706 -22.71 12.73 -5.06
C TRP A 706 -24.00 13.33 -5.67
N GLU A 707 -24.82 14.00 -4.84
CA GLU A 707 -26.04 14.72 -5.23
C GLU A 707 -25.75 16.20 -5.48
#